data_AF-A0A0A2JQZ0-F1
#
_entry.id   AF-A0A0A2JQZ0-F1
#
_cell.length_a   1.000
_cell.length_b   1.000
_cell.length_c   1.000
_cell.angle_alpha   90.00
_cell.angle_beta   90.00
_cell.angle_gamma   90.00
#
_symmetry.space_group_name_H-M   'P 1'
#
loop_
_entity.id
_entity.type
_entity.pdbx_description
1 polymer ?
#
loop_
_entity_poly.entity_id
_entity_poly.type
_entity_poly.pdbx_seq_one_letter_code
_entity_poly.pdbx_strand_id
1 'polypeptide(L)'
;MAPKKRIAIIGAGAAGMSCASTLAKHPEFAVTLIDTAGYTGGQATSIDIDESTHGASWLNDGVQGGSQIFRHTFQFFRRYGYEPQPVKLQVAFGKGKDFWTNVFPSPLVDQHSSEIKKLSRVLSCIKYFMPILGIMPVKIILRLFRFSSDFSNKMVLPLLALFLGTGNQTPNVSSVLLERLFNDPQMKLWEYDPDTLLPNLPTMYTFPNLSNFYRDWTSDLRAKGVQIRLNCHPGIIERGKRGVMLQLQDYDDGQAKGDPSIENFDDLVMCCPADEAKRILDHHATWREKYVLGGVKFYNDITITHSDSTYFQKIFEMQYDPELSAKPSSETRKKQIAFAEQEPLSQKDGWLGFRPMYFTRSYASDPGKIEMGFNCSHYQHQFRDNLGENKPPLPQDRHVFQTIFLNDQEKDLWTWNDIDPSKIISRKWWHQFGHRWQHYLRVVLGMMFINGTNRTLYAGSWTMVNMHEIACISGIAAAYQLGAIYEPFDDFAEDFFAKYLSETISNQRVIYATYLSAPTETKDHFISKFHNTSDPYFDAARILTYQLLHAPETRTRLNIPFVVFVHQNVNKEKRDRLQSDSAQVIEWSDFRVDWVRSTESRWADALTKLRLWEMVQYDLILRHNHSSHPSRVPEDFWDWDTLNTGFMILQPSLKMFHYFEALLAVRGSFDTSIADQSVLNFALSRRGPTPWTAVDFSWNIQWPWPEDIETGHAVLHEKWWDPTHWESRDYLLSWYWQMIGIKTFTQSDLLKQPFLRELRDVINISYYDTGPTSFKKSGARLMSDTQLVDELQESGVIAIAFAEGAIIGTASFKTWSSESQGTPWKLPGHFEQFSEDEIFSASHTVLDSLHDESQNTPCDGDFELVAVAIKPDPQYRRKGIVETLTKACEEELNRRMSPERHTGLSQSRIMLKCVREVRGDYWLKRGFHVVGEQYCLPLTWGYNKGFVLWAMERKLSV
;
A
#
# COMPACT_ATOMS: atom_id res chain seq x y z
N MET A 1 -7.24 12.00 35.69
CA MET A 1 -7.07 11.08 34.54
C MET A 1 -8.45 10.60 34.12
N ALA A 2 -8.66 10.31 32.83
CA ALA A 2 -9.85 9.58 32.39
C ALA A 2 -9.82 8.13 32.93
N PRO A 3 -10.96 7.45 33.12
CA PRO A 3 -10.97 6.03 33.46
C PRO A 3 -10.37 5.21 32.32
N LYS A 4 -9.51 4.23 32.65
CA LYS A 4 -8.95 3.29 31.66
C LYS A 4 -10.05 2.39 31.08
N LYS A 5 -10.03 2.20 29.77
CA LYS A 5 -10.92 1.28 29.05
C LYS A 5 -10.52 -0.17 29.35
N ARG A 6 -11.41 -0.95 29.96
CA ARG A 6 -11.18 -2.35 30.36
C ARG A 6 -11.39 -3.29 29.18
N ILE A 7 -10.35 -4.04 28.78
CA ILE A 7 -10.40 -5.00 27.68
C ILE A 7 -10.17 -6.42 28.22
N ALA A 8 -11.10 -7.32 27.93
CA ALA A 8 -10.91 -8.77 28.13
C ALA A 8 -10.41 -9.42 26.84
N ILE A 9 -9.38 -10.27 26.93
CA ILE A 9 -8.84 -11.05 25.81
C ILE A 9 -8.88 -12.52 26.18
N ILE A 10 -9.53 -13.35 25.37
CA ILE A 10 -9.73 -14.79 25.62
C ILE A 10 -8.85 -15.63 24.69
N GLY A 11 -7.89 -16.35 25.26
CA GLY A 11 -6.88 -17.16 24.58
C GLY A 11 -5.54 -16.44 24.50
N ALA A 12 -4.53 -16.93 25.22
CA ALA A 12 -3.15 -16.45 25.32
C ALA A 12 -2.18 -17.14 24.34
N GLY A 13 -2.71 -17.62 23.20
CA GLY A 13 -1.90 -17.94 22.02
C GLY A 13 -1.38 -16.69 21.31
N ALA A 14 -0.68 -16.87 20.20
CA ALA A 14 -0.04 -15.80 19.42
C ALA A 14 -0.90 -14.55 19.17
N ALA A 15 -2.20 -14.73 18.90
CA ALA A 15 -3.15 -13.63 18.67
C ALA A 15 -3.53 -12.86 19.94
N GLY A 16 -3.70 -13.54 21.08
CA GLY A 16 -3.95 -12.86 22.36
C GLY A 16 -2.71 -12.15 22.87
N MET A 17 -1.54 -12.78 22.73
CA MET A 17 -0.25 -12.19 23.12
C MET A 17 0.08 -10.97 22.26
N SER A 18 -0.16 -11.00 20.94
CA SER A 18 0.04 -9.81 20.09
C SER A 18 -0.99 -8.70 20.37
N CYS A 19 -2.28 -9.05 20.56
CA CYS A 19 -3.32 -8.09 20.92
C CYS A 19 -3.01 -7.38 22.26
N ALA A 20 -2.68 -8.15 23.30
CA ALA A 20 -2.25 -7.64 24.59
C ALA A 20 -0.97 -6.80 24.47
N SER A 21 0.00 -7.23 23.67
CA SER A 21 1.27 -6.51 23.47
C SER A 21 1.15 -5.19 22.70
N THR A 22 0.11 -5.02 21.88
CA THR A 22 -0.21 -3.75 21.23
C THR A 22 -0.97 -2.84 22.20
N LEU A 23 -2.03 -3.33 22.84
CA LEU A 23 -2.79 -2.57 23.85
C LEU A 23 -1.92 -2.13 25.05
N ALA A 24 -0.94 -2.93 25.46
CA ALA A 24 -0.02 -2.62 26.57
C ALA A 24 1.00 -1.50 26.27
N LYS A 25 1.05 -0.96 25.04
CA LYS A 25 1.79 0.28 24.74
C LYS A 25 1.02 1.53 25.19
N HIS A 26 -0.29 1.40 25.38
CA HIS A 26 -1.24 2.49 25.44
C HIS A 26 -1.80 2.70 26.86
N PRO A 27 -1.51 3.83 27.53
CA PRO A 27 -1.87 4.04 28.93
C PRO A 27 -3.38 4.15 29.19
N GLU A 28 -4.20 4.34 28.16
CA GLU A 28 -5.67 4.44 28.23
C GLU A 28 -6.37 3.07 28.38
N PHE A 29 -5.70 1.95 28.15
CA PHE A 29 -6.29 0.61 28.34
C PHE A 29 -5.92 -0.04 29.68
N ALA A 30 -6.79 -0.93 30.14
CA ALA A 30 -6.54 -1.89 31.21
C ALA A 30 -6.85 -3.29 30.65
N VAL A 31 -5.83 -4.14 30.50
CA VAL A 31 -5.93 -5.39 29.74
C VAL A 31 -5.90 -6.60 30.67
N THR A 32 -6.90 -7.47 30.54
CA THR A 32 -6.97 -8.77 31.21
C THR A 32 -6.97 -9.87 30.16
N LEU A 33 -5.89 -10.66 30.11
CA LEU A 33 -5.71 -11.82 29.23
C LEU A 33 -6.03 -13.10 30.01
N ILE A 34 -6.88 -13.95 29.45
CA ILE A 34 -7.45 -15.14 30.10
C ILE A 34 -7.23 -16.34 29.19
N ASP A 35 -6.68 -17.44 29.73
CA ASP A 35 -6.61 -18.74 29.04
C ASP A 35 -7.00 -19.89 29.98
N THR A 36 -7.59 -20.94 29.42
CA THR A 36 -7.93 -22.19 30.12
C THR A 36 -6.73 -23.10 30.31
N ALA A 37 -5.67 -22.94 29.50
CA ALA A 37 -4.40 -23.62 29.66
C ALA A 37 -3.54 -22.96 30.77
N GLY A 38 -2.64 -23.75 31.36
CA GLY A 38 -1.67 -23.30 32.38
C GLY A 38 -0.44 -22.59 31.83
N TYR A 39 -0.39 -22.33 30.52
CA TYR A 39 0.77 -21.77 29.80
C TYR A 39 0.32 -20.85 28.66
N THR A 40 1.24 -20.03 28.14
CA THR A 40 1.01 -19.12 27.00
C THR A 40 1.64 -19.65 25.72
N GLY A 41 1.15 -19.19 24.56
CA GLY A 41 1.59 -19.64 23.22
C GLY A 41 0.64 -20.61 22.51
N GLY A 42 -0.19 -21.35 23.26
CA GLY A 42 -1.23 -22.22 22.70
C GLY A 42 -0.67 -23.42 21.93
N GLN A 43 -0.61 -23.35 20.59
CA GLN A 43 0.03 -24.38 19.75
C GLN A 43 1.52 -24.11 19.48
N ALA A 44 2.02 -22.93 19.88
CA ALA A 44 3.43 -22.55 19.74
C ALA A 44 4.20 -22.91 21.03
N THR A 45 4.66 -24.16 21.09
CA THR A 45 5.22 -24.78 22.31
C THR A 45 6.51 -25.58 22.03
N SER A 46 7.30 -25.75 23.08
CA SER A 46 8.51 -26.60 23.11
C SER A 46 8.44 -27.62 24.25
N ILE A 47 9.08 -28.77 24.06
CA ILE A 47 9.31 -29.80 25.09
C ILE A 47 10.81 -30.04 25.26
N ASP A 48 11.20 -30.42 26.48
CA ASP A 48 12.57 -30.78 26.82
C ASP A 48 12.90 -32.22 26.34
N ILE A 49 14.15 -32.46 26.00
CA ILE A 49 14.69 -33.77 25.59
C ILE A 49 16.10 -33.97 26.16
N ASP A 50 16.53 -35.24 26.29
CA ASP A 50 17.88 -35.56 26.73
C ASP A 50 18.92 -35.18 25.66
N GLU A 51 19.66 -34.11 25.92
CA GLU A 51 20.75 -33.62 25.08
C GLU A 51 21.91 -34.62 24.94
N SER A 52 22.15 -35.46 25.94
CA SER A 52 23.22 -36.45 25.89
C SER A 52 22.92 -37.58 24.89
N THR A 53 21.63 -37.93 24.73
CA THR A 53 21.14 -38.86 23.70
C THR A 53 20.89 -38.14 22.38
N HIS A 54 20.15 -37.03 22.34
CA HIS A 54 19.62 -36.45 21.09
C HIS A 54 20.45 -35.30 20.49
N GLY A 55 21.47 -34.80 21.19
CA GLY A 55 22.32 -33.70 20.73
C GLY A 55 21.71 -32.30 20.90
N ALA A 56 20.47 -32.20 21.38
CA ALA A 56 19.84 -30.94 21.78
C ALA A 56 18.96 -31.17 23.01
N SER A 57 18.85 -30.13 23.84
CA SER A 57 18.08 -30.13 25.10
C SER A 57 16.58 -29.84 24.95
N TRP A 58 16.12 -29.40 23.78
CA TRP A 58 14.71 -29.07 23.51
C TRP A 58 14.32 -29.28 22.05
N LEU A 59 13.02 -29.43 21.78
CA LEU A 59 12.42 -29.24 20.46
C LEU A 59 11.11 -28.46 20.52
N ASN A 60 10.78 -27.74 19.45
CA ASN A 60 9.43 -27.24 19.22
C ASN A 60 8.54 -28.40 18.78
N ASP A 61 7.40 -28.61 19.44
CA ASP A 61 6.57 -29.81 19.25
C ASP A 61 5.31 -29.59 18.41
N GLY A 62 4.86 -28.33 18.28
CA GLY A 62 3.75 -27.88 17.43
C GLY A 62 4.23 -27.02 16.27
N VAL A 63 4.12 -25.70 16.41
CA VAL A 63 4.66 -24.74 15.42
C VAL A 63 6.20 -24.81 15.42
N GLN A 64 6.83 -25.15 14.29
CA GLN A 64 8.29 -25.35 14.19
C GLN A 64 9.02 -24.31 13.33
N GLY A 65 8.32 -23.62 12.42
CA GLY A 65 8.95 -22.73 11.44
C GLY A 65 7.95 -21.96 10.57
N GLY A 66 8.49 -21.16 9.65
CA GLY A 66 7.76 -20.31 8.71
C GLY A 66 8.65 -19.84 7.55
N SER A 67 8.09 -19.10 6.58
CA SER A 67 8.88 -18.49 5.50
C SER A 67 9.22 -17.03 5.82
N GLN A 68 9.95 -16.35 4.93
CA GLN A 68 10.37 -14.95 5.09
C GLN A 68 9.23 -13.90 5.14
N ILE A 69 7.97 -14.32 4.97
CA ILE A 69 6.78 -13.45 5.11
C ILE A 69 6.34 -13.24 6.57
N PHE A 70 6.92 -14.00 7.52
CA PHE A 70 6.54 -14.00 8.94
C PHE A 70 7.13 -12.79 9.71
N ARG A 71 6.96 -11.58 9.17
CA ARG A 71 7.62 -10.34 9.62
C ARG A 71 7.25 -9.96 11.05
N HIS A 72 5.97 -9.98 11.41
CA HIS A 72 5.50 -9.65 12.77
C HIS A 72 5.97 -10.71 13.78
N THR A 73 5.91 -11.99 13.40
CA THR A 73 6.39 -13.10 14.22
C THR A 73 7.89 -12.95 14.51
N PHE A 74 8.71 -12.65 13.49
CA PHE A 74 10.15 -12.43 13.65
C PHE A 74 10.46 -11.16 14.46
N GLN A 75 9.67 -10.09 14.28
CA GLN A 75 9.82 -8.86 15.05
C GLN A 75 9.51 -9.07 16.55
N PHE A 76 8.53 -9.91 16.89
CA PHE A 76 8.30 -10.33 18.27
C PHE A 76 9.44 -11.19 18.82
N PHE A 77 9.95 -12.18 18.08
CA PHE A 77 11.11 -12.98 18.53
C PHE A 77 12.32 -12.07 18.86
N ARG A 78 12.68 -11.20 17.92
CA ARG A 78 13.83 -10.28 18.04
C ARG A 78 13.72 -9.32 19.21
N ARG A 79 12.50 -8.86 19.53
CA ARG A 79 12.23 -7.98 20.69
C ARG A 79 12.69 -8.58 22.03
N TYR A 80 12.71 -9.91 22.15
CA TYR A 80 13.15 -10.62 23.35
C TYR A 80 14.49 -11.35 23.16
N GLY A 81 15.28 -10.99 22.14
CA GLY A 81 16.62 -11.53 21.90
C GLY A 81 16.66 -12.90 21.20
N TYR A 82 15.54 -13.38 20.67
CA TYR A 82 15.47 -14.63 19.92
C TYR A 82 15.53 -14.38 18.41
N GLU A 83 16.40 -15.08 17.68
CA GLU A 83 16.53 -14.95 16.22
C GLU A 83 16.10 -16.24 15.51
N PRO A 84 15.12 -16.21 14.58
CA PRO A 84 14.73 -17.37 13.78
C PRO A 84 15.84 -17.77 12.79
N GLN A 85 16.25 -19.04 12.79
CA GLN A 85 17.41 -19.49 12.01
C GLN A 85 17.02 -20.03 10.62
N PRO A 86 17.72 -19.64 9.53
CA PRO A 86 17.41 -20.08 8.19
C PRO A 86 17.69 -21.58 7.97
N VAL A 87 16.90 -22.19 7.10
CA VAL A 87 17.08 -23.58 6.66
C VAL A 87 16.63 -23.76 5.21
N LYS A 88 17.48 -24.38 4.37
CA LYS A 88 17.15 -24.86 3.03
C LYS A 88 16.27 -26.09 3.16
N LEU A 89 14.98 -25.94 2.84
CA LEU A 89 14.02 -27.02 3.08
C LEU A 89 14.23 -28.18 2.09
N GLN A 90 14.42 -29.37 2.64
CA GLN A 90 14.44 -30.64 1.91
C GLN A 90 13.19 -31.44 2.27
N VAL A 91 12.42 -31.90 1.27
CA VAL A 91 11.16 -32.65 1.49
C VAL A 91 11.15 -33.96 0.72
N ALA A 92 10.46 -34.98 1.26
CA ALA A 92 10.31 -36.29 0.65
C ALA A 92 8.84 -36.73 0.66
N PHE A 93 8.27 -37.04 -0.49
CA PHE A 93 6.88 -37.43 -0.64
C PHE A 93 6.77 -38.83 -1.24
N GLY A 94 5.87 -39.66 -0.73
CA GLY A 94 5.66 -41.03 -1.20
C GLY A 94 6.75 -42.01 -0.75
N LYS A 95 6.77 -43.20 -1.36
CA LYS A 95 7.75 -44.27 -1.10
C LYS A 95 7.97 -45.12 -2.36
N GLY A 96 9.18 -45.63 -2.57
CA GLY A 96 9.53 -46.47 -3.72
C GLY A 96 9.17 -45.81 -5.06
N LYS A 97 8.50 -46.56 -5.95
CA LYS A 97 8.02 -46.06 -7.25
C LYS A 97 7.17 -44.78 -7.22
N ASP A 98 6.57 -44.45 -6.08
CA ASP A 98 5.70 -43.29 -5.88
C ASP A 98 6.43 -42.12 -5.18
N PHE A 99 7.76 -42.21 -5.06
CA PHE A 99 8.62 -41.20 -4.44
C PHE A 99 8.86 -39.96 -5.32
N TRP A 100 8.86 -38.79 -4.69
CA TRP A 100 9.45 -37.58 -5.25
C TRP A 100 9.96 -36.61 -4.17
N THR A 101 10.82 -35.68 -4.58
CA THR A 101 11.46 -34.68 -3.72
C THR A 101 11.71 -33.39 -4.50
N ASN A 102 11.98 -32.29 -3.79
CA ASN A 102 12.48 -31.05 -4.39
C ASN A 102 14.01 -31.03 -4.57
N VAL A 103 14.76 -32.01 -4.05
CA VAL A 103 16.22 -31.98 -3.98
C VAL A 103 16.88 -32.51 -5.27
N PHE A 104 16.37 -33.62 -5.80
CA PHE A 104 16.86 -34.28 -7.02
C PHE A 104 15.67 -34.78 -7.88
N PRO A 105 15.83 -34.90 -9.22
CA PRO A 105 14.73 -35.30 -10.09
C PRO A 105 14.33 -36.77 -9.83
N SER A 106 13.03 -37.08 -9.72
CA SER A 106 12.53 -38.45 -9.57
C SER A 106 11.67 -38.90 -10.77
N PRO A 107 11.53 -40.22 -11.02
CA PRO A 107 10.76 -40.73 -12.15
C PRO A 107 9.29 -40.26 -12.19
N LEU A 108 8.67 -40.06 -11.02
CA LEU A 108 7.29 -39.59 -10.91
C LEU A 108 7.12 -38.14 -11.40
N VAL A 109 8.11 -37.27 -11.16
CA VAL A 109 8.13 -35.89 -11.67
C VAL A 109 8.20 -35.89 -13.20
N ASP A 110 9.02 -36.75 -13.80
CA ASP A 110 9.12 -36.88 -15.25
C ASP A 110 7.83 -37.44 -15.87
N GLN A 111 7.23 -38.45 -15.24
CA GLN A 111 5.92 -39.02 -15.63
C GLN A 111 4.82 -37.94 -15.70
N HIS A 112 4.76 -37.04 -14.70
CA HIS A 112 3.73 -36.00 -14.61
C HIS A 112 4.16 -34.61 -15.10
N SER A 113 5.32 -34.48 -15.73
CA SER A 113 5.85 -33.22 -16.29
C SER A 113 4.86 -32.46 -17.18
N SER A 114 4.04 -33.18 -17.96
CA SER A 114 2.96 -32.58 -18.77
C SER A 114 1.80 -32.02 -17.94
N GLU A 115 1.52 -32.60 -16.78
CA GLU A 115 0.50 -32.15 -15.83
C GLU A 115 1.01 -30.99 -14.97
N ILE A 116 2.30 -30.96 -14.58
CA ILE A 116 2.95 -29.81 -13.94
C ILE A 116 2.85 -28.57 -14.86
N LYS A 117 3.21 -28.72 -16.15
CA LYS A 117 3.14 -27.64 -17.15
C LYS A 117 1.72 -27.22 -17.54
N LYS A 118 0.72 -27.99 -17.13
CA LYS A 118 -0.71 -27.71 -17.26
C LYS A 118 -1.26 -27.02 -16.01
N LEU A 119 -0.85 -27.45 -14.81
CA LEU A 119 -1.26 -26.87 -13.53
C LEU A 119 -0.89 -25.38 -13.45
N SER A 120 0.32 -24.99 -13.87
CA SER A 120 0.72 -23.57 -14.01
C SER A 120 -0.34 -22.72 -14.73
N ARG A 121 -0.88 -23.19 -15.87
CA ARG A 121 -1.91 -22.50 -16.66
C ARG A 121 -3.27 -22.48 -15.96
N VAL A 122 -3.56 -23.52 -15.18
CA VAL A 122 -4.79 -23.61 -14.37
C VAL A 122 -4.73 -22.66 -13.16
N LEU A 123 -3.56 -22.43 -12.55
CA LEU A 123 -3.39 -21.38 -11.54
C LEU A 123 -3.73 -19.99 -12.11
N SER A 124 -3.20 -19.64 -13.29
CA SER A 124 -3.57 -18.41 -13.99
C SER A 124 -5.07 -18.34 -14.31
N CYS A 125 -5.69 -19.47 -14.69
CA CYS A 125 -7.13 -19.55 -14.94
C CYS A 125 -7.96 -19.31 -13.66
N ILE A 126 -7.56 -19.88 -12.51
CA ILE A 126 -8.17 -19.60 -11.21
C ILE A 126 -8.05 -18.11 -10.87
N LYS A 127 -6.90 -17.48 -11.14
CA LYS A 127 -6.69 -16.04 -10.93
C LYS A 127 -7.66 -15.16 -11.72
N TYR A 128 -7.80 -15.41 -13.03
CA TYR A 128 -8.68 -14.63 -13.91
C TYR A 128 -10.17 -14.85 -13.64
N PHE A 129 -10.58 -16.06 -13.22
CA PHE A 129 -11.97 -16.41 -12.92
C PHE A 129 -12.24 -16.61 -11.42
N MET A 130 -11.49 -15.91 -10.57
CA MET A 130 -11.43 -16.11 -9.12
C MET A 130 -12.78 -16.10 -8.39
N PRO A 131 -13.76 -15.22 -8.71
CA PRO A 131 -15.08 -15.24 -8.06
C PRO A 131 -15.88 -16.54 -8.25
N ILE A 132 -15.58 -17.33 -9.30
CA ILE A 132 -16.26 -18.59 -9.61
C ILE A 132 -15.35 -19.78 -9.26
N LEU A 133 -14.12 -19.81 -9.78
CA LEU A 133 -13.21 -20.94 -9.59
C LEU A 133 -12.57 -20.95 -8.19
N GLY A 134 -12.23 -19.79 -7.64
CA GLY A 134 -11.50 -19.65 -6.37
C GLY A 134 -12.23 -20.23 -5.15
N ILE A 135 -13.57 -20.20 -5.18
CA ILE A 135 -14.44 -20.77 -4.13
C ILE A 135 -14.57 -22.29 -4.28
N MET A 136 -14.31 -22.86 -5.46
CA MET A 136 -14.44 -24.31 -5.67
C MET A 136 -13.35 -25.09 -4.90
N PRO A 137 -13.70 -26.24 -4.29
CA PRO A 137 -12.73 -27.20 -3.78
C PRO A 137 -11.67 -27.62 -4.81
N VAL A 138 -10.41 -27.74 -4.38
CA VAL A 138 -9.29 -28.22 -5.20
C VAL A 138 -9.62 -29.53 -5.92
N LYS A 139 -10.28 -30.50 -5.26
CA LYS A 139 -10.70 -31.76 -5.90
C LYS A 139 -11.71 -31.60 -7.04
N ILE A 140 -12.46 -30.50 -7.08
CA ILE A 140 -13.39 -30.19 -8.19
C ILE A 140 -12.62 -29.55 -9.34
N ILE A 141 -11.72 -28.60 -9.06
CA ILE A 141 -10.83 -28.01 -10.08
C ILE A 141 -9.97 -29.08 -10.76
N LEU A 142 -9.34 -29.99 -9.99
CA LEU A 142 -8.52 -31.07 -10.54
C LEU A 142 -9.32 -32.00 -11.48
N ARG A 143 -10.59 -32.28 -11.17
CA ARG A 143 -11.50 -33.05 -12.03
C ARG A 143 -11.97 -32.26 -13.25
N LEU A 144 -12.36 -30.99 -13.08
CA LEU A 144 -12.85 -30.10 -14.13
C LEU A 144 -11.81 -29.91 -15.24
N PHE A 145 -10.56 -29.67 -14.86
CA PHE A 145 -9.44 -29.56 -15.80
C PHE A 145 -8.83 -30.93 -16.18
N ARG A 146 -9.47 -32.04 -15.82
CA ARG A 146 -9.11 -33.42 -16.20
C ARG A 146 -7.66 -33.78 -15.88
N PHE A 147 -7.21 -33.55 -14.65
CA PHE A 147 -5.95 -34.08 -14.15
C PHE A 147 -6.09 -35.56 -13.76
N SER A 148 -4.98 -36.30 -13.78
CA SER A 148 -4.96 -37.69 -13.32
C SER A 148 -5.16 -37.79 -11.81
N SER A 149 -5.73 -38.90 -11.35
CA SER A 149 -5.81 -39.23 -9.92
C SER A 149 -4.43 -39.41 -9.30
N ASP A 150 -3.46 -39.88 -10.10
CA ASP A 150 -2.09 -40.15 -9.67
C ASP A 150 -1.35 -38.84 -9.33
N PHE A 151 -1.34 -37.87 -10.26
CA PHE A 151 -0.82 -36.52 -10.03
C PHE A 151 -1.52 -35.80 -8.87
N SER A 152 -2.85 -35.92 -8.82
CA SER A 152 -3.67 -35.30 -7.77
C SER A 152 -3.27 -35.81 -6.39
N ASN A 153 -3.23 -37.14 -6.20
CA ASN A 153 -3.05 -37.75 -4.88
C ASN A 153 -1.58 -37.86 -4.45
N LYS A 154 -0.64 -38.03 -5.39
CA LYS A 154 0.80 -38.19 -5.05
C LYS A 154 1.56 -36.87 -5.01
N MET A 155 1.15 -35.86 -5.78
CA MET A 155 1.91 -34.60 -5.89
C MET A 155 1.14 -33.39 -5.35
N VAL A 156 -0.02 -33.06 -5.93
CA VAL A 156 -0.70 -31.78 -5.63
C VAL A 156 -1.28 -31.72 -4.21
N LEU A 157 -1.94 -32.79 -3.76
CA LEU A 157 -2.57 -32.83 -2.44
C LEU A 157 -1.54 -32.94 -1.28
N PRO A 158 -0.48 -33.77 -1.36
CA PRO A 158 0.59 -33.77 -0.37
C PRO A 158 1.33 -32.44 -0.24
N LEU A 159 1.57 -31.75 -1.36
CA LEU A 159 2.18 -30.42 -1.38
C LEU A 159 1.31 -29.36 -0.70
N LEU A 160 0.01 -29.32 -1.02
CA LEU A 160 -0.91 -28.41 -0.33
C LEU A 160 -1.05 -28.72 1.17
N ALA A 161 -0.91 -29.99 1.58
CA ALA A 161 -0.94 -30.37 2.99
C ALA A 161 0.28 -29.82 3.77
N LEU A 162 1.47 -29.79 3.15
CA LEU A 162 2.67 -29.12 3.68
C LEU A 162 2.45 -27.62 3.87
N PHE A 163 1.90 -26.94 2.86
CA PHE A 163 1.71 -25.48 2.90
C PHE A 163 0.68 -25.00 3.94
N LEU A 164 -0.31 -25.84 4.27
CA LEU A 164 -1.49 -25.42 5.03
C LEU A 164 -1.69 -26.16 6.36
N GLY A 165 -0.96 -27.25 6.60
CA GLY A 165 -1.21 -28.15 7.73
C GLY A 165 -2.58 -28.83 7.70
N THR A 166 -3.28 -28.85 6.56
CA THR A 166 -4.68 -29.32 6.47
C THR A 166 -4.86 -30.82 6.30
N GLY A 167 -3.76 -31.57 6.17
CA GLY A 167 -3.77 -33.03 6.13
C GLY A 167 -4.82 -33.62 5.18
N ASN A 168 -5.67 -34.52 5.70
CA ASN A 168 -6.72 -35.21 4.94
C ASN A 168 -7.89 -34.30 4.52
N GLN A 169 -7.93 -33.02 4.93
CA GLN A 169 -8.94 -32.06 4.47
C GLN A 169 -8.54 -31.30 3.20
N THR A 170 -7.27 -31.39 2.80
CA THR A 170 -6.69 -30.70 1.65
C THR A 170 -7.50 -30.82 0.33
N PRO A 171 -8.13 -31.97 -0.02
CA PRO A 171 -8.98 -32.07 -1.21
C PRO A 171 -10.21 -31.13 -1.20
N ASN A 172 -10.64 -30.70 -0.02
CA ASN A 172 -11.81 -29.84 0.20
C ASN A 172 -11.48 -28.34 0.25
N VAL A 173 -10.19 -27.98 0.16
CA VAL A 173 -9.69 -26.61 0.31
C VAL A 173 -10.11 -25.73 -0.87
N SER A 174 -10.38 -24.45 -0.62
CA SER A 174 -10.76 -23.48 -1.65
C SER A 174 -9.60 -23.24 -2.64
N SER A 175 -9.85 -23.32 -3.95
CA SER A 175 -8.77 -23.23 -4.95
C SER A 175 -8.06 -21.87 -5.00
N VAL A 176 -8.65 -20.81 -4.43
CA VAL A 176 -7.98 -19.52 -4.23
C VAL A 176 -6.74 -19.63 -3.35
N LEU A 177 -6.67 -20.56 -2.39
CA LEU A 177 -5.44 -20.84 -1.65
C LEU A 177 -4.38 -21.49 -2.54
N LEU A 178 -4.77 -22.46 -3.37
CA LEU A 178 -3.86 -23.10 -4.34
C LEU A 178 -3.29 -22.07 -5.34
N GLU A 179 -4.02 -21.00 -5.67
CA GLU A 179 -3.48 -19.89 -6.48
C GLU A 179 -2.58 -18.95 -5.65
N ARG A 180 -3.08 -18.43 -4.51
CA ARG A 180 -2.34 -17.45 -3.68
C ARG A 180 -1.01 -18.00 -3.16
N LEU A 181 -0.94 -19.28 -2.75
CA LEU A 181 0.28 -19.91 -2.21
C LEU A 181 1.47 -19.96 -3.20
N PHE A 182 1.22 -19.80 -4.50
CA PHE A 182 2.24 -19.75 -5.55
C PHE A 182 2.39 -18.36 -6.20
N ASN A 183 1.33 -17.55 -6.23
CA ASN A 183 1.25 -16.36 -7.09
C ASN A 183 0.98 -15.02 -6.38
N ASP A 184 0.60 -15.01 -5.10
CA ASP A 184 0.30 -13.79 -4.33
C ASP A 184 1.58 -13.33 -3.61
N PRO A 185 2.16 -12.16 -3.89
CA PRO A 185 3.45 -11.76 -3.30
C PRO A 185 3.49 -11.77 -1.77
N GLN A 186 2.35 -11.63 -1.09
CA GLN A 186 2.25 -11.59 0.38
C GLN A 186 1.90 -12.95 0.99
N MET A 187 1.43 -13.92 0.20
CA MET A 187 1.05 -15.27 0.67
C MET A 187 1.85 -16.40 0.00
N LYS A 188 2.66 -16.10 -1.02
CA LYS A 188 3.53 -17.06 -1.72
C LYS A 188 4.58 -17.60 -0.75
N LEU A 189 4.50 -18.90 -0.47
CA LEU A 189 5.51 -19.57 0.36
C LEU A 189 6.76 -19.84 -0.48
N TRP A 190 6.62 -20.46 -1.65
CA TRP A 190 7.70 -20.69 -2.62
C TRP A 190 7.21 -20.44 -4.06
N GLU A 191 8.15 -20.30 -5.00
CA GLU A 191 7.82 -20.11 -6.41
C GLU A 191 7.38 -21.40 -7.10
N TYR A 192 6.44 -21.29 -8.04
CA TYR A 192 5.98 -22.43 -8.82
C TYR A 192 7.03 -22.85 -9.85
N ASP A 193 7.62 -24.03 -9.69
CA ASP A 193 8.56 -24.57 -10.68
C ASP A 193 7.80 -25.37 -11.78
N PRO A 194 7.88 -24.96 -13.07
CA PRO A 194 7.15 -25.61 -14.15
C PRO A 194 7.77 -26.94 -14.63
N ASP A 195 8.96 -27.31 -14.16
CA ASP A 195 9.67 -28.55 -14.50
C ASP A 195 9.69 -29.56 -13.34
N THR A 196 9.55 -29.12 -12.09
CA THR A 196 9.66 -29.94 -10.87
C THR A 196 8.56 -29.74 -9.82
N LEU A 197 7.58 -28.84 -10.06
CA LEU A 197 6.50 -28.44 -9.14
C LEU A 197 6.94 -27.70 -7.86
N LEU A 198 8.11 -28.01 -7.32
CA LEU A 198 8.74 -27.36 -6.18
C LEU A 198 10.13 -26.84 -6.54
N PRO A 199 10.52 -25.63 -6.11
CA PRO A 199 11.87 -25.13 -6.33
C PRO A 199 12.88 -25.91 -5.47
N ASN A 200 14.11 -25.95 -5.94
CA ASN A 200 15.20 -26.66 -5.27
C ASN A 200 15.67 -25.89 -4.03
N LEU A 201 15.72 -26.58 -2.88
CA LEU A 201 16.30 -26.08 -1.61
C LEU A 201 15.82 -24.67 -1.15
N PRO A 202 14.50 -24.38 -1.12
CA PRO A 202 14.01 -23.04 -0.82
C PRO A 202 14.24 -22.68 0.65
N THR A 203 14.57 -21.41 0.90
CA THR A 203 14.80 -20.89 2.25
C THR A 203 13.51 -20.81 3.06
N MET A 204 13.51 -21.52 4.18
CA MET A 204 12.57 -21.40 5.29
C MET A 204 13.32 -20.93 6.54
N TYR A 205 12.59 -20.67 7.62
CA TYR A 205 13.13 -20.32 8.92
C TYR A 205 12.55 -21.24 9.99
N THR A 206 13.42 -21.69 10.89
CA THR A 206 13.06 -22.47 12.08
C THR A 206 12.91 -21.53 13.27
N PHE A 207 11.94 -21.82 14.13
CA PHE A 207 11.63 -20.94 15.26
C PHE A 207 12.54 -21.25 16.47
N PRO A 208 12.86 -20.25 17.30
CA PRO A 208 13.57 -20.42 18.57
C PRO A 208 12.77 -21.30 19.55
N ASN A 209 13.31 -21.58 20.74
CA ASN A 209 12.56 -22.23 21.81
C ASN A 209 11.33 -21.37 22.20
N LEU A 210 10.15 -21.81 21.76
CA LEU A 210 8.89 -21.10 21.90
C LEU A 210 8.42 -21.04 23.36
N SER A 211 8.63 -22.09 24.16
CA SER A 211 8.28 -22.09 25.59
C SER A 211 9.05 -21.00 26.36
N ASN A 212 10.34 -20.82 26.06
CA ASN A 212 11.17 -19.75 26.62
C ASN A 212 10.71 -18.36 26.14
N PHE A 213 10.51 -18.19 24.83
CA PHE A 213 10.04 -16.93 24.24
C PHE A 213 8.67 -16.48 24.81
N TYR A 214 7.69 -17.38 24.90
CA TYR A 214 6.37 -17.04 25.42
C TYR A 214 6.38 -16.76 26.92
N ARG A 215 7.22 -17.43 27.72
CA ARG A 215 7.46 -17.08 29.14
C ARG A 215 8.00 -15.66 29.29
N ASP A 216 8.99 -15.29 28.49
CA ASP A 216 9.65 -13.98 28.59
C ASP A 216 8.73 -12.85 28.12
N TRP A 217 7.99 -13.07 27.03
CA TRP A 217 6.91 -12.17 26.58
C TRP A 217 5.80 -12.04 27.64
N THR A 218 5.38 -13.12 28.28
CA THR A 218 4.40 -13.10 29.40
C THR A 218 4.91 -12.25 30.59
N SER A 219 6.22 -12.27 30.83
CA SER A 219 6.85 -11.51 31.91
C SER A 219 6.91 -10.01 31.61
N ASP A 220 7.25 -9.63 30.38
CA ASP A 220 7.18 -8.25 29.88
C ASP A 220 5.74 -7.67 29.94
N LEU A 221 4.74 -8.43 29.51
CA LEU A 221 3.34 -7.99 29.56
C LEU A 221 2.87 -7.78 31.02
N ARG A 222 3.24 -8.68 31.94
CA ARG A 222 2.98 -8.50 33.38
C ARG A 222 3.68 -7.26 33.94
N ALA A 223 4.93 -6.98 33.55
CA ALA A 223 5.65 -5.77 33.94
C ALA A 223 4.98 -4.47 33.41
N LYS A 224 4.28 -4.54 32.27
CA LYS A 224 3.45 -3.44 31.72
C LYS A 224 2.04 -3.36 32.33
N GLY A 225 1.73 -4.19 33.33
CA GLY A 225 0.44 -4.17 34.02
C GLY A 225 -0.68 -4.93 33.31
N VAL A 226 -0.37 -5.81 32.35
CA VAL A 226 -1.37 -6.76 31.80
C VAL A 226 -1.65 -7.84 32.84
N GLN A 227 -2.90 -8.01 33.21
CA GLN A 227 -3.34 -9.08 34.09
C GLN A 227 -3.47 -10.38 33.29
N ILE A 228 -2.57 -11.35 33.47
CA ILE A 228 -2.59 -12.63 32.76
C ILE A 228 -3.03 -13.76 33.70
N ARG A 229 -4.30 -14.19 33.56
CA ARG A 229 -4.90 -15.36 34.23
C ARG A 229 -4.77 -16.60 33.33
N LEU A 230 -4.21 -17.66 33.88
CA LEU A 230 -4.06 -18.98 33.26
C LEU A 230 -4.84 -20.00 34.10
N ASN A 231 -5.20 -21.16 33.54
CA ASN A 231 -6.17 -22.10 34.13
C ASN A 231 -7.55 -21.47 34.45
N CYS A 232 -7.95 -20.43 33.72
CA CYS A 232 -9.16 -19.64 33.99
C CYS A 232 -10.21 -19.85 32.88
N HIS A 233 -11.40 -20.33 33.26
CA HIS A 233 -12.50 -20.58 32.33
C HIS A 233 -13.46 -19.38 32.29
N PRO A 234 -13.64 -18.74 31.11
CA PRO A 234 -14.58 -17.65 30.93
C PRO A 234 -15.97 -18.15 30.48
N GLY A 235 -17.01 -17.60 31.11
CA GLY A 235 -18.39 -17.61 30.62
C GLY A 235 -18.88 -16.18 30.41
N ILE A 236 -19.81 -15.96 29.49
CA ILE A 236 -20.43 -14.65 29.26
C ILE A 236 -21.76 -14.59 30.04
N ILE A 237 -22.04 -13.44 30.68
CA ILE A 237 -23.30 -13.16 31.39
C ILE A 237 -24.13 -12.11 30.64
N GLU A 238 -23.49 -11.00 30.23
CA GLU A 238 -24.10 -9.95 29.40
C GLU A 238 -23.05 -9.44 28.40
N ARG A 239 -23.48 -9.05 27.21
CA ARG A 239 -22.68 -8.23 26.29
C ARG A 239 -23.58 -7.34 25.45
N GLY A 240 -23.18 -6.09 25.22
CA GLY A 240 -23.98 -5.15 24.42
C GLY A 240 -23.59 -3.70 24.64
N LYS A 241 -24.56 -2.77 24.52
CA LYS A 241 -24.29 -1.33 24.60
C LYS A 241 -23.66 -0.87 25.92
N ARG A 242 -23.86 -1.62 27.01
CA ARG A 242 -23.37 -1.34 28.37
C ARG A 242 -21.96 -1.87 28.66
N GLY A 243 -21.32 -2.57 27.72
CA GLY A 243 -20.07 -3.29 27.93
C GLY A 243 -20.27 -4.80 27.86
N VAL A 244 -19.40 -5.54 28.54
CA VAL A 244 -19.36 -7.01 28.62
C VAL A 244 -19.18 -7.43 30.08
N MET A 245 -19.99 -8.38 30.54
CA MET A 245 -19.88 -8.99 31.87
C MET A 245 -19.50 -10.47 31.71
N LEU A 246 -18.38 -10.85 32.33
CA LEU A 246 -17.84 -12.21 32.30
C LEU A 246 -17.95 -12.87 33.68
N GLN A 247 -18.28 -14.16 33.68
CA GLN A 247 -18.02 -15.06 34.80
C GLN A 247 -16.64 -15.69 34.58
N LEU A 248 -15.76 -15.64 35.58
CA LEU A 248 -14.40 -16.16 35.51
C LEU A 248 -14.17 -17.16 36.65
N GLN A 249 -13.96 -18.43 36.28
CA GLN A 249 -13.67 -19.53 37.21
C GLN A 249 -12.21 -19.95 37.06
N ASP A 250 -11.39 -19.72 38.08
CA ASP A 250 -10.03 -20.26 38.17
C ASP A 250 -10.07 -21.75 38.51
N TYR A 251 -9.05 -22.51 38.08
CA TYR A 251 -8.88 -23.95 38.33
C TYR A 251 -7.47 -24.26 38.89
N ASP A 252 -7.37 -25.30 39.72
CA ASP A 252 -6.14 -25.93 40.23
C ASP A 252 -6.23 -27.44 39.95
N ASP A 253 -5.20 -28.05 39.36
CA ASP A 253 -5.14 -29.49 39.03
C ASP A 253 -6.43 -30.08 38.43
N GLY A 254 -7.12 -29.29 37.58
CA GLY A 254 -8.36 -29.67 36.91
C GLY A 254 -9.63 -29.54 37.76
N GLN A 255 -9.55 -29.06 39.00
CA GLN A 255 -10.68 -28.78 39.89
C GLN A 255 -10.96 -27.27 39.98
N ALA A 256 -12.23 -26.89 40.12
CA ALA A 256 -12.63 -25.49 40.25
C ALA A 256 -12.14 -24.88 41.58
N LYS A 257 -11.46 -23.74 41.51
CA LYS A 257 -10.78 -23.09 42.63
C LYS A 257 -11.56 -21.87 43.12
N GLY A 258 -12.28 -22.04 44.22
CA GLY A 258 -13.12 -20.98 44.82
C GLY A 258 -14.36 -20.66 43.98
N ASP A 259 -15.17 -19.70 44.46
CA ASP A 259 -16.39 -19.28 43.77
C ASP A 259 -16.09 -18.50 42.47
N PRO A 260 -16.92 -18.64 41.42
CA PRO A 260 -16.73 -17.90 40.18
C PRO A 260 -16.84 -16.39 40.40
N SER A 261 -15.82 -15.64 39.97
CA SER A 261 -15.83 -14.19 40.03
C SER A 261 -16.63 -13.59 38.86
N ILE A 262 -17.25 -12.41 39.07
CA ILE A 262 -17.98 -11.67 38.03
C ILE A 262 -17.27 -10.34 37.79
N GLU A 263 -16.84 -10.11 36.55
CA GLU A 263 -16.08 -8.92 36.17
C GLU A 263 -16.65 -8.22 34.93
N ASN A 264 -16.57 -6.88 34.92
CA ASN A 264 -17.09 -6.03 33.85
C ASN A 264 -15.97 -5.41 33.02
N PHE A 265 -16.15 -5.39 31.70
CA PHE A 265 -15.21 -4.89 30.69
C PHE A 265 -15.97 -4.01 29.68
N ASP A 266 -15.26 -3.11 29.00
CA ASP A 266 -15.83 -2.25 27.96
C ASP A 266 -15.96 -3.00 26.62
N ASP A 267 -14.94 -3.77 26.24
CA ASP A 267 -14.88 -4.58 25.03
C ASP A 267 -14.18 -5.94 25.28
N LEU A 268 -14.50 -6.92 24.43
CA LEU A 268 -14.04 -8.31 24.48
C LEU A 268 -13.34 -8.70 23.15
N VAL A 269 -12.20 -9.38 23.24
CA VAL A 269 -11.48 -9.96 22.10
C VAL A 269 -11.39 -11.48 22.24
N MET A 270 -11.98 -12.21 21.30
CA MET A 270 -11.94 -13.67 21.23
C MET A 270 -10.76 -14.10 20.36
N CYS A 271 -9.66 -14.53 20.99
CA CYS A 271 -8.43 -15.03 20.35
C CYS A 271 -8.31 -16.57 20.38
N CYS A 272 -9.32 -17.27 20.91
CA CYS A 272 -9.43 -18.73 20.95
C CYS A 272 -9.93 -19.32 19.60
N PRO A 273 -10.00 -20.65 19.43
CA PRO A 273 -10.62 -21.29 18.26
C PRO A 273 -12.06 -20.80 17.99
N ALA A 274 -12.51 -20.84 16.74
CA ALA A 274 -13.80 -20.27 16.34
C ALA A 274 -15.02 -20.98 16.94
N ASP A 275 -14.97 -22.31 17.03
CA ASP A 275 -16.01 -23.11 17.66
C ASP A 275 -15.99 -23.04 19.19
N GLU A 276 -14.80 -22.93 19.79
CA GLU A 276 -14.64 -22.59 21.20
C GLU A 276 -15.19 -21.18 21.52
N ALA A 277 -14.92 -20.19 20.68
CA ALA A 277 -15.52 -18.86 20.81
C ALA A 277 -17.06 -18.95 20.74
N LYS A 278 -17.58 -19.73 19.80
CA LYS A 278 -19.02 -20.01 19.66
C LYS A 278 -19.59 -20.78 20.87
N ARG A 279 -18.80 -21.62 21.55
CA ARG A 279 -19.18 -22.32 22.79
C ARG A 279 -19.25 -21.36 23.97
N ILE A 280 -18.26 -20.47 24.12
CA ILE A 280 -18.23 -19.44 25.17
C ILE A 280 -19.35 -18.41 24.99
N LEU A 281 -19.73 -18.09 23.76
CA LEU A 281 -20.84 -17.19 23.45
C LEU A 281 -22.23 -17.85 23.57
N ASP A 282 -22.34 -19.17 23.48
CA ASP A 282 -23.56 -19.97 23.63
C ASP A 282 -24.86 -19.30 23.11
N HIS A 283 -25.80 -18.95 24.00
CA HIS A 283 -27.07 -18.32 23.67
C HIS A 283 -26.93 -16.83 23.34
N HIS A 284 -25.89 -16.14 23.84
CA HIS A 284 -25.56 -14.76 23.50
C HIS A 284 -25.01 -14.57 22.07
N ALA A 285 -24.51 -15.61 21.41
CA ALA A 285 -24.09 -15.51 20.00
C ALA A 285 -25.30 -15.27 19.08
N THR A 286 -25.20 -14.22 18.26
CA THR A 286 -26.19 -13.87 17.23
C THR A 286 -26.24 -14.92 16.12
N TRP A 287 -27.26 -14.87 15.26
CA TRP A 287 -27.34 -15.74 14.09
C TRP A 287 -26.16 -15.55 13.13
N ARG A 288 -25.61 -14.32 13.02
CA ARG A 288 -24.43 -14.02 12.20
C ARG A 288 -23.19 -14.72 12.76
N GLU A 289 -22.90 -14.55 14.05
CA GLU A 289 -21.77 -15.22 14.70
C GLU A 289 -21.93 -16.75 14.66
N LYS A 290 -23.14 -17.28 14.88
CA LYS A 290 -23.42 -18.73 14.77
C LYS A 290 -23.19 -19.28 13.35
N TYR A 291 -23.39 -18.47 12.31
CA TYR A 291 -23.11 -18.79 10.91
C TYR A 291 -21.62 -18.69 10.56
N VAL A 292 -20.99 -17.55 10.90
CA VAL A 292 -19.59 -17.22 10.59
C VAL A 292 -18.65 -18.16 11.35
N LEU A 293 -18.70 -18.19 12.68
CA LEU A 293 -17.88 -19.08 13.52
C LEU A 293 -18.15 -20.56 13.19
N GLY A 294 -19.39 -20.90 12.84
CA GLY A 294 -19.78 -22.22 12.36
C GLY A 294 -19.32 -22.59 10.94
N GLY A 295 -18.58 -21.71 10.26
CA GLY A 295 -17.94 -21.96 8.97
C GLY A 295 -16.59 -22.66 9.06
N VAL A 296 -15.89 -22.55 10.19
CA VAL A 296 -14.67 -23.31 10.47
C VAL A 296 -15.04 -24.77 10.82
N LYS A 297 -14.14 -25.72 10.53
CA LYS A 297 -14.26 -27.11 10.97
C LYS A 297 -12.92 -27.63 11.49
N PHE A 298 -12.96 -28.13 12.72
CA PHE A 298 -11.83 -28.70 13.44
C PHE A 298 -11.85 -30.24 13.42
N TYR A 299 -10.67 -30.82 13.63
CA TYR A 299 -10.40 -32.26 13.68
C TYR A 299 -9.43 -32.51 14.84
N ASN A 300 -9.46 -33.72 15.38
CA ASN A 300 -8.51 -34.16 16.39
C ASN A 300 -7.39 -34.94 15.69
N ASP A 301 -6.19 -34.38 15.68
CA ASP A 301 -4.97 -35.01 15.17
C ASP A 301 -4.07 -35.38 16.36
N ILE A 302 -3.18 -36.36 16.21
CA ILE A 302 -2.17 -36.69 17.24
C ILE A 302 -0.76 -36.72 16.66
N THR A 303 0.15 -35.96 17.27
CA THR A 303 1.59 -36.09 17.04
C THR A 303 2.19 -37.02 18.08
N ILE A 304 2.93 -38.02 17.62
CA ILE A 304 3.82 -38.84 18.45
C ILE A 304 5.25 -38.39 18.17
N THR A 305 5.95 -37.96 19.21
CA THR A 305 7.38 -37.63 19.15
C THR A 305 8.17 -38.85 19.63
N HIS A 306 9.11 -39.37 18.84
CA HIS A 306 9.80 -40.63 19.09
C HIS A 306 11.22 -40.66 18.50
N SER A 307 12.06 -41.59 18.98
CA SER A 307 13.37 -41.89 18.39
C SER A 307 13.39 -43.15 17.50
N ASP A 308 12.22 -43.75 17.23
CA ASP A 308 12.14 -44.98 16.44
C ASP A 308 12.42 -44.80 14.94
N SER A 309 13.70 -44.78 14.59
CA SER A 309 14.20 -44.73 13.22
C SER A 309 13.83 -45.97 12.40
N THR A 310 13.66 -47.14 13.02
CA THR A 310 13.25 -48.38 12.35
C THR A 310 11.81 -48.26 11.83
N TYR A 311 10.91 -47.74 12.66
CA TYR A 311 9.57 -47.35 12.22
C TYR A 311 9.62 -46.26 11.14
N PHE A 312 10.37 -45.18 11.37
CA PHE A 312 10.37 -44.05 10.44
C PHE A 312 10.91 -44.44 9.05
N GLN A 313 11.93 -45.31 8.97
CA GLN A 313 12.45 -45.86 7.71
C GLN A 313 11.49 -46.85 7.03
N LYS A 314 10.69 -47.61 7.80
CA LYS A 314 9.63 -48.46 7.26
C LYS A 314 8.59 -47.61 6.52
N ILE A 315 8.25 -46.44 7.05
CA ILE A 315 7.21 -45.55 6.52
C ILE A 315 7.73 -44.60 5.42
N PHE A 316 8.91 -43.99 5.55
CA PHE A 316 9.38 -42.89 4.68
C PHE A 316 10.78 -43.13 4.08
N GLU A 317 11.11 -42.44 2.99
CA GLU A 317 12.45 -42.49 2.38
C GLU A 317 13.37 -41.40 2.96
N MET A 318 14.30 -41.78 3.83
CA MET A 318 15.17 -40.85 4.57
C MET A 318 16.56 -40.61 3.96
N GLN A 319 16.98 -41.42 2.99
CA GLN A 319 18.34 -41.43 2.44
C GLN A 319 18.30 -41.34 0.91
N TYR A 320 19.44 -41.01 0.28
CA TYR A 320 19.53 -40.99 -1.17
C TYR A 320 19.63 -42.43 -1.69
N ASP A 321 18.83 -42.74 -2.71
CA ASP A 321 18.85 -44.00 -3.42
C ASP A 321 18.92 -43.70 -4.93
N PRO A 322 20.00 -44.13 -5.63
CA PRO A 322 20.11 -43.98 -7.08
C PRO A 322 18.94 -44.59 -7.87
N GLU A 323 18.27 -45.63 -7.37
CA GLU A 323 17.09 -46.23 -8.04
C GLU A 323 15.86 -45.30 -8.01
N LEU A 324 15.80 -44.36 -7.04
CA LEU A 324 14.76 -43.34 -6.95
C LEU A 324 15.08 -42.07 -7.75
N SER A 325 16.27 -41.96 -8.34
CA SER A 325 16.66 -40.82 -9.19
C SER A 325 16.24 -41.02 -10.65
N ALA A 326 15.66 -39.98 -11.25
CA ALA A 326 15.51 -39.89 -12.69
C ALA A 326 16.85 -39.61 -13.39
N LYS A 327 16.88 -39.75 -14.71
CA LYS A 327 18.10 -39.58 -15.51
C LYS A 327 18.53 -38.10 -15.57
N PRO A 328 19.84 -37.80 -15.58
CA PRO A 328 20.38 -36.44 -15.69
C PRO A 328 20.15 -35.83 -17.09
N SER A 329 18.95 -35.32 -17.34
CA SER A 329 18.52 -34.73 -18.62
C SER A 329 18.96 -33.27 -18.83
N SER A 330 19.52 -32.60 -17.83
CA SER A 330 20.04 -31.23 -17.91
C SER A 330 21.20 -30.99 -16.94
N GLU A 331 22.00 -29.95 -17.15
CA GLU A 331 23.08 -29.56 -16.23
C GLU A 331 22.58 -29.21 -14.83
N THR A 332 21.39 -28.60 -14.72
CA THR A 332 20.74 -28.34 -13.43
C THR A 332 20.44 -29.66 -12.70
N ARG A 333 19.90 -30.65 -13.41
CA ARG A 333 19.60 -31.98 -12.85
C ARG A 333 20.86 -32.77 -12.49
N LYS A 334 21.95 -32.65 -13.26
CA LYS A 334 23.27 -33.20 -12.89
C LYS A 334 23.76 -32.63 -11.56
N LYS A 335 23.67 -31.30 -11.38
CA LYS A 335 24.07 -30.62 -10.13
C LYS A 335 23.20 -31.01 -8.94
N GLN A 336 21.89 -31.22 -9.16
CA GLN A 336 20.97 -31.71 -8.13
C GLN A 336 21.29 -33.15 -7.69
N ILE A 337 21.58 -34.05 -8.63
CA ILE A 337 22.01 -35.43 -8.33
C ILE A 337 23.34 -35.42 -7.57
N ALA A 338 24.34 -34.69 -8.09
CA ALA A 338 25.64 -34.54 -7.43
C ALA A 338 25.57 -33.82 -6.07
N PHE A 339 24.51 -33.06 -5.79
CA PHE A 339 24.22 -32.53 -4.44
C PHE A 339 23.64 -33.62 -3.53
N ALA A 340 22.69 -34.42 -4.02
CA ALA A 340 22.07 -35.49 -3.25
C ALA A 340 23.04 -36.62 -2.88
N GLU A 341 24.00 -36.91 -3.76
CA GLU A 341 25.06 -37.92 -3.63
C GLU A 341 26.18 -37.56 -2.63
N GLN A 342 26.31 -36.29 -2.23
CA GLN A 342 27.39 -35.87 -1.33
C GLN A 342 27.23 -36.42 0.10
N GLU A 343 28.37 -36.65 0.75
CA GLU A 343 28.37 -36.99 2.17
C GLU A 343 27.65 -35.91 2.99
N PRO A 344 26.81 -36.28 3.96
CA PRO A 344 25.87 -35.35 4.54
C PRO A 344 26.53 -34.59 5.67
N LEU A 345 26.70 -33.28 5.52
CA LEU A 345 27.36 -32.41 6.47
C LEU A 345 26.45 -31.27 6.90
N SER A 346 26.46 -30.93 8.19
CA SER A 346 25.78 -29.75 8.73
C SER A 346 26.30 -28.46 8.08
N GLN A 347 25.40 -27.54 7.77
CA GLN A 347 25.69 -26.19 7.27
C GLN A 347 24.92 -25.16 8.11
N LYS A 348 25.37 -23.90 8.16
CA LYS A 348 24.64 -22.82 8.83
C LYS A 348 23.21 -22.60 8.33
N ASP A 349 22.90 -23.00 7.10
CA ASP A 349 21.54 -22.94 6.53
C ASP A 349 20.95 -24.31 6.15
N GLY A 350 21.38 -25.41 6.80
CA GLY A 350 20.76 -26.73 6.66
C GLY A 350 21.76 -27.87 6.58
N TRP A 351 21.68 -28.66 5.52
CA TRP A 351 22.53 -29.82 5.27
C TRP A 351 23.04 -29.83 3.84
N LEU A 352 24.30 -30.22 3.67
CA LEU A 352 24.84 -30.80 2.44
C LEU A 352 24.33 -32.25 2.30
N GLY A 353 24.24 -32.77 1.08
CA GLY A 353 23.67 -34.09 0.83
C GLY A 353 22.14 -34.11 0.92
N PHE A 354 21.51 -35.22 0.50
CA PHE A 354 20.08 -35.41 0.68
C PHE A 354 19.74 -35.76 2.14
N ARG A 355 19.15 -34.81 2.85
CA ARG A 355 18.70 -34.92 4.25
C ARG A 355 17.30 -34.31 4.39
N PRO A 356 16.24 -35.03 3.95
CA PRO A 356 14.86 -34.57 4.05
C PRO A 356 14.44 -34.33 5.50
N MET A 357 13.62 -33.30 5.69
CA MET A 357 13.16 -32.78 6.98
C MET A 357 11.68 -33.05 7.21
N TYR A 358 10.89 -32.97 6.14
CA TYR A 358 9.45 -33.18 6.11
C TYR A 358 9.07 -34.30 5.14
N PHE A 359 8.08 -35.09 5.55
CA PHE A 359 7.68 -36.32 4.91
C PHE A 359 6.16 -36.45 4.81
N THR A 360 5.65 -37.02 3.71
CA THR A 360 4.29 -37.58 3.70
C THR A 360 4.22 -38.87 2.90
N ARG A 361 3.33 -39.77 3.31
CA ARG A 361 3.04 -41.04 2.63
C ARG A 361 1.53 -41.22 2.50
N SER A 362 1.03 -41.55 1.31
CA SER A 362 -0.38 -41.95 1.15
C SER A 362 -0.61 -43.37 1.69
N TYR A 363 -1.75 -43.62 2.33
CA TYR A 363 -2.11 -44.97 2.75
C TYR A 363 -2.43 -45.86 1.54
N ALA A 364 -1.98 -47.12 1.56
CA ALA A 364 -2.21 -48.05 0.45
C ALA A 364 -3.69 -48.49 0.31
N SER A 365 -4.45 -48.40 1.41
CA SER A 365 -5.89 -48.69 1.48
C SER A 365 -6.77 -47.53 1.00
N ASP A 366 -6.39 -46.28 1.28
CA ASP A 366 -7.00 -45.08 0.70
C ASP A 366 -5.89 -44.07 0.28
N PRO A 367 -5.50 -44.07 -1.01
CA PRO A 367 -4.49 -43.15 -1.53
C PRO A 367 -4.86 -41.66 -1.46
N GLY A 368 -6.11 -41.31 -1.11
CA GLY A 368 -6.55 -39.95 -0.83
C GLY A 368 -6.27 -39.47 0.60
N LYS A 369 -5.69 -40.33 1.44
CA LYS A 369 -5.33 -40.08 2.85
C LYS A 369 -3.82 -40.16 3.02
N ILE A 370 -3.26 -39.29 3.86
CA ILE A 370 -1.83 -39.25 4.14
C ILE A 370 -1.50 -39.47 5.62
N GLU A 371 -0.30 -39.99 5.84
CA GLU A 371 0.47 -39.93 7.07
C GLU A 371 1.55 -38.87 6.90
N MET A 372 1.80 -38.04 7.91
CA MET A 372 2.77 -36.94 7.87
C MET A 372 3.90 -37.21 8.86
N GLY A 373 5.13 -36.84 8.50
CA GLY A 373 6.31 -37.05 9.33
C GLY A 373 7.28 -35.87 9.28
N PHE A 374 8.01 -35.66 10.37
CA PHE A 374 9.17 -34.76 10.45
C PHE A 374 10.36 -35.50 11.05
N ASN A 375 11.56 -35.25 10.53
CA ASN A 375 12.81 -35.51 11.24
C ASN A 375 13.26 -34.17 11.84
N CYS A 376 12.92 -33.97 13.12
CA CYS A 376 13.18 -32.73 13.83
C CYS A 376 14.68 -32.47 14.00
N SER A 377 15.50 -33.54 14.12
CA SER A 377 16.96 -33.45 14.17
C SER A 377 17.61 -33.00 12.87
N HIS A 378 16.95 -33.17 11.72
CA HIS A 378 17.37 -32.49 10.48
C HIS A 378 16.83 -31.07 10.38
N TYR A 379 15.59 -30.84 10.84
CA TYR A 379 14.87 -29.59 10.60
C TYR A 379 15.32 -28.45 11.52
N GLN A 380 15.19 -28.62 12.84
CA GLN A 380 15.30 -27.53 13.80
C GLN A 380 16.78 -27.20 14.08
N HIS A 381 17.11 -25.90 14.19
CA HIS A 381 18.51 -25.43 14.15
C HIS A 381 19.38 -25.92 15.31
N GLN A 382 18.84 -26.04 16.51
CA GLN A 382 19.59 -26.41 17.72
C GLN A 382 20.32 -27.77 17.59
N PHE A 383 19.76 -28.72 16.83
CA PHE A 383 20.41 -30.01 16.55
C PHE A 383 21.64 -29.90 15.65
N ARG A 384 21.70 -28.87 14.79
CA ARG A 384 22.85 -28.55 13.93
C ARG A 384 23.84 -27.62 14.62
N ASP A 385 23.35 -26.66 15.38
CA ASP A 385 24.18 -25.65 16.06
C ASP A 385 25.01 -26.29 17.18
N ASN A 386 24.42 -27.18 17.98
CA ASN A 386 25.14 -27.99 18.98
C ASN A 386 26.13 -28.99 18.36
N LEU A 387 25.87 -29.45 17.14
CA LEU A 387 26.76 -30.35 16.40
C LEU A 387 28.00 -29.60 15.88
N GLY A 388 27.83 -28.31 15.53
CA GLY A 388 28.80 -27.49 14.83
C GLY A 388 28.74 -27.68 13.30
N GLU A 389 29.36 -26.76 12.56
CA GLU A 389 29.34 -26.74 11.10
C GLU A 389 30.34 -27.74 10.46
N ASN A 390 30.00 -28.25 9.27
CA ASN A 390 30.75 -29.27 8.52
C ASN A 390 30.96 -30.58 9.31
N LYS A 391 29.91 -31.05 9.99
CA LYS A 391 29.90 -32.31 10.75
C LYS A 391 28.87 -33.29 10.21
N PRO A 392 29.14 -34.61 10.23
CA PRO A 392 28.16 -35.61 9.87
C PRO A 392 27.01 -35.64 10.90
N PRO A 393 25.75 -35.90 10.49
CA PRO A 393 24.63 -36.05 11.40
C PRO A 393 24.87 -37.17 12.41
N LEU A 394 24.15 -37.11 13.53
CA LEU A 394 24.17 -38.18 14.53
C LEU A 394 23.69 -39.53 13.92
N PRO A 395 24.03 -40.67 14.56
CA PRO A 395 23.39 -41.96 14.31
C PRO A 395 21.86 -41.86 14.32
N GLN A 396 21.18 -42.56 13.40
CA GLN A 396 19.73 -42.38 13.18
C GLN A 396 18.86 -42.82 14.37
N ASP A 397 19.32 -43.76 15.18
CA ASP A 397 18.74 -44.18 16.47
C ASP A 397 18.75 -43.07 17.53
N ARG A 398 19.58 -42.05 17.36
CA ARG A 398 19.66 -40.86 18.22
C ARG A 398 18.81 -39.69 17.73
N HIS A 399 18.22 -39.77 16.54
CA HIS A 399 17.37 -38.71 16.00
C HIS A 399 16.03 -38.59 16.75
N VAL A 400 15.43 -37.40 16.68
CA VAL A 400 14.07 -37.15 17.12
C VAL A 400 13.17 -36.97 15.90
N PHE A 401 12.13 -37.79 15.84
CA PHE A 401 11.10 -37.78 14.82
C PHE A 401 9.77 -37.34 15.41
N GLN A 402 8.90 -36.79 14.56
CA GLN A 402 7.48 -36.60 14.85
C GLN A 402 6.65 -37.22 13.74
N THR A 403 5.78 -38.17 14.09
CA THR A 403 4.78 -38.71 13.17
C THR A 403 3.41 -38.19 13.57
N ILE A 404 2.67 -37.64 12.60
CA ILE A 404 1.38 -36.98 12.79
C ILE A 404 0.29 -37.83 12.13
N PHE A 405 -0.62 -38.30 12.97
CA PHE A 405 -1.78 -39.09 12.57
C PHE A 405 -3.02 -38.20 12.56
N LEU A 406 -3.70 -38.18 11.42
CA LEU A 406 -4.72 -37.19 11.10
C LEU A 406 -6.13 -37.75 11.28
N ASN A 407 -7.01 -36.94 11.87
CA ASN A 407 -8.43 -37.19 12.15
C ASN A 407 -8.70 -38.49 12.95
N ASP A 408 -9.03 -38.37 14.24
CA ASP A 408 -9.35 -39.48 15.14
C ASP A 408 -10.47 -40.44 14.65
N GLN A 409 -11.30 -39.98 13.71
CA GLN A 409 -12.32 -40.76 13.01
C GLN A 409 -11.75 -41.72 11.95
N GLU A 410 -10.47 -41.60 11.61
CA GLU A 410 -9.73 -42.36 10.58
C GLU A 410 -8.60 -43.21 11.20
N LYS A 411 -8.69 -43.46 12.52
CA LYS A 411 -7.70 -44.17 13.34
C LYS A 411 -7.48 -45.64 12.98
N ASP A 412 -8.36 -46.22 12.16
CA ASP A 412 -8.23 -47.56 11.58
C ASP A 412 -7.12 -47.62 10.51
N LEU A 413 -6.75 -46.47 9.92
CA LEU A 413 -5.60 -46.36 9.02
C LEU A 413 -4.26 -46.19 9.77
N TRP A 414 -4.30 -45.71 11.02
CA TRP A 414 -3.11 -45.21 11.72
C TRP A 414 -2.10 -46.32 12.07
N THR A 415 -0.88 -46.16 11.56
CA THR A 415 0.30 -47.01 11.79
C THR A 415 0.96 -46.79 13.16
N TRP A 416 0.37 -45.99 14.06
CA TRP A 416 0.92 -45.59 15.36
C TRP A 416 1.25 -46.73 16.35
N ASN A 417 0.71 -47.93 16.15
CA ASN A 417 0.97 -49.12 16.97
C ASN A 417 2.29 -49.84 16.57
N ASP A 418 2.84 -49.53 15.39
CA ASP A 418 4.12 -50.09 14.93
C ASP A 418 5.33 -49.31 15.49
N ILE A 419 5.11 -48.19 16.18
CA ILE A 419 6.16 -47.41 16.85
C ILE A 419 6.50 -48.09 18.17
N ASP A 420 7.78 -48.41 18.39
CA ASP A 420 8.27 -48.99 19.65
C ASP A 420 7.87 -48.11 20.86
N PRO A 421 7.03 -48.61 21.79
CA PRO A 421 6.58 -47.83 22.95
C PRO A 421 7.71 -47.35 23.87
N SER A 422 8.86 -48.02 23.86
CA SER A 422 10.04 -47.61 24.65
C SER A 422 10.80 -46.42 24.06
N LYS A 423 10.58 -46.13 22.77
CA LYS A 423 11.22 -45.02 22.03
C LYS A 423 10.32 -43.78 21.89
N ILE A 424 9.13 -43.78 22.49
CA ILE A 424 8.20 -42.64 22.42
C ILE A 424 8.52 -41.64 23.53
N ILE A 425 8.94 -40.44 23.10
CA ILE A 425 9.32 -39.30 23.95
C ILE A 425 8.07 -38.57 24.44
N SER A 426 7.09 -38.34 23.55
CA SER A 426 5.87 -37.60 23.88
C SER A 426 4.70 -37.95 22.94
N ARG A 427 3.47 -37.74 23.40
CA ARG A 427 2.23 -37.85 22.63
C ARG A 427 1.39 -36.61 22.87
N LYS A 428 0.96 -35.92 21.82
CA LYS A 428 0.20 -34.67 21.93
C LYS A 428 -0.97 -34.64 20.96
N TRP A 429 -2.15 -34.35 21.50
CA TRP A 429 -3.37 -34.14 20.73
C TRP A 429 -3.49 -32.68 20.29
N TRP A 430 -3.94 -32.48 19.06
CA TRP A 430 -4.17 -31.18 18.45
C TRP A 430 -5.62 -31.05 18.03
N HIS A 431 -6.23 -29.90 18.31
CA HIS A 431 -7.52 -29.51 17.76
C HIS A 431 -7.28 -28.52 16.62
N GLN A 432 -7.22 -29.02 15.39
CA GLN A 432 -6.70 -28.29 14.22
C GLN A 432 -7.78 -28.11 13.15
N PHE A 433 -7.84 -26.93 12.53
CA PHE A 433 -8.88 -26.62 11.55
C PHE A 433 -8.48 -26.89 10.11
N GLY A 434 -9.43 -27.41 9.33
CA GLY A 434 -9.29 -27.63 7.90
C GLY A 434 -9.85 -26.45 7.10
N HIS A 435 -9.04 -25.89 6.19
CA HIS A 435 -9.41 -24.81 5.23
C HIS A 435 -10.43 -25.21 4.16
N ARG A 436 -11.45 -26.02 4.49
CA ARG A 436 -12.55 -26.38 3.58
C ARG A 436 -13.15 -25.11 2.97
N TRP A 437 -13.61 -25.15 1.72
CA TRP A 437 -14.20 -23.99 1.02
C TRP A 437 -15.25 -23.17 1.82
N GLN A 438 -15.99 -23.77 2.75
CA GLN A 438 -16.90 -23.04 3.64
C GLN A 438 -16.19 -22.03 4.57
N HIS A 439 -14.91 -22.24 4.89
CA HIS A 439 -14.06 -21.30 5.63
C HIS A 439 -13.94 -19.98 4.85
N TYR A 440 -13.53 -20.02 3.58
CA TYR A 440 -13.45 -18.81 2.75
C TYR A 440 -14.81 -18.17 2.49
N LEU A 441 -15.84 -18.97 2.19
CA LEU A 441 -17.17 -18.44 1.90
C LEU A 441 -17.90 -17.83 3.12
N ARG A 442 -17.65 -18.33 4.34
CA ARG A 442 -18.42 -17.92 5.54
C ARG A 442 -17.61 -17.19 6.61
N VAL A 443 -16.31 -17.43 6.69
CA VAL A 443 -15.45 -16.88 7.76
C VAL A 443 -14.73 -15.66 7.25
N VAL A 444 -13.91 -15.79 6.20
CA VAL A 444 -13.13 -14.67 5.64
C VAL A 444 -14.06 -13.52 5.21
N LEU A 445 -15.04 -13.83 4.34
CA LEU A 445 -16.11 -12.88 3.96
C LEU A 445 -17.10 -12.55 5.10
N GLY A 446 -17.01 -13.25 6.23
CA GLY A 446 -17.93 -13.13 7.36
C GLY A 446 -17.44 -12.27 8.52
N MET A 447 -16.12 -12.16 8.72
CA MET A 447 -15.50 -11.39 9.79
C MET A 447 -16.02 -9.95 9.83
N MET A 448 -16.16 -9.35 8.64
CA MET A 448 -16.67 -7.99 8.42
C MET A 448 -18.08 -7.74 8.97
N PHE A 449 -18.90 -8.80 9.19
CA PHE A 449 -20.26 -8.68 9.71
C PHE A 449 -20.41 -8.98 11.20
N ILE A 450 -19.33 -9.36 11.89
CA ILE A 450 -19.32 -9.73 13.32
C ILE A 450 -18.30 -8.93 14.16
N ASN A 451 -17.16 -8.52 13.58
CA ASN A 451 -16.17 -7.69 14.26
C ASN A 451 -16.76 -6.32 14.67
N GLY A 452 -16.52 -5.90 15.91
CA GLY A 452 -17.05 -4.67 16.50
C GLY A 452 -18.52 -4.75 16.92
N THR A 453 -19.25 -5.83 16.58
CA THR A 453 -20.64 -6.00 17.02
C THR A 453 -20.69 -6.46 18.48
N ASN A 454 -21.69 -6.00 19.25
CA ASN A 454 -21.89 -6.38 20.65
C ASN A 454 -20.64 -6.29 21.53
N ARG A 455 -19.80 -5.25 21.33
CA ARG A 455 -18.52 -5.07 22.07
C ARG A 455 -17.55 -6.25 21.92
N THR A 456 -17.62 -6.97 20.81
CA THR A 456 -16.85 -8.20 20.57
C THR A 456 -16.02 -8.11 19.28
N LEU A 457 -14.75 -8.48 19.36
CA LEU A 457 -13.82 -8.65 18.25
C LEU A 457 -13.28 -10.09 18.22
N TYR A 458 -12.82 -10.53 17.06
CA TYR A 458 -12.38 -11.91 16.82
C TYR A 458 -11.02 -11.96 16.12
N ALA A 459 -10.11 -12.77 16.65
CA ALA A 459 -8.74 -12.93 16.16
C ALA A 459 -8.26 -14.39 16.28
N GLY A 460 -7.12 -14.69 15.64
CA GLY A 460 -6.58 -16.04 15.48
C GLY A 460 -6.32 -16.38 14.01
N SER A 461 -5.47 -17.38 13.74
CA SER A 461 -5.12 -17.79 12.37
C SER A 461 -6.35 -18.26 11.55
N TRP A 462 -7.40 -18.72 12.23
CA TRP A 462 -8.67 -19.13 11.62
C TRP A 462 -9.45 -17.99 10.95
N THR A 463 -9.09 -16.72 11.17
CA THR A 463 -9.72 -15.59 10.48
C THR A 463 -9.39 -15.52 8.99
N MET A 464 -8.20 -16.00 8.55
CA MET A 464 -7.77 -15.93 7.14
C MET A 464 -7.00 -17.16 6.63
N VAL A 465 -5.85 -17.54 7.22
CA VAL A 465 -5.08 -18.75 6.84
C VAL A 465 -4.25 -19.24 8.04
N ASN A 466 -4.02 -20.56 8.15
CA ASN A 466 -3.39 -21.18 9.32
C ASN A 466 -1.87 -20.95 9.39
N MET A 467 -1.48 -19.73 9.76
CA MET A 467 -0.09 -19.33 9.96
C MET A 467 0.03 -18.57 11.29
N HIS A 468 1.18 -18.76 11.97
CA HIS A 468 1.52 -18.00 13.18
C HIS A 468 1.50 -16.48 12.91
N GLU A 469 1.94 -16.06 11.71
CA GLU A 469 1.91 -14.68 11.27
C GLU A 469 0.50 -14.07 11.24
N ILE A 470 -0.49 -14.82 10.75
CA ILE A 470 -1.90 -14.36 10.74
C ILE A 470 -2.48 -14.32 12.16
N ALA A 471 -2.07 -15.22 13.04
CA ALA A 471 -2.42 -15.09 14.45
C ALA A 471 -1.84 -13.79 15.04
N CYS A 472 -0.56 -13.48 14.82
CA CYS A 472 0.03 -12.21 15.25
C CYS A 472 -0.70 -10.99 14.66
N ILE A 473 -0.87 -10.93 13.33
CA ILE A 473 -1.55 -9.84 12.60
C ILE A 473 -2.99 -9.64 13.08
N SER A 474 -3.78 -10.71 13.21
CA SER A 474 -5.19 -10.61 13.62
C SER A 474 -5.37 -10.05 15.03
N GLY A 475 -4.47 -10.38 15.97
CA GLY A 475 -4.46 -9.78 17.31
C GLY A 475 -4.11 -8.29 17.31
N ILE A 476 -3.14 -7.89 16.49
CA ILE A 476 -2.78 -6.47 16.29
C ILE A 476 -3.96 -5.71 15.65
N ALA A 477 -4.63 -6.31 14.67
CA ALA A 477 -5.81 -5.74 14.01
C ALA A 477 -7.02 -5.60 14.95
N ALA A 478 -7.18 -6.49 15.92
CA ALA A 478 -8.18 -6.35 16.98
C ALA A 478 -7.82 -5.21 17.96
N ALA A 479 -6.55 -5.09 18.35
CA ALA A 479 -6.09 -3.96 19.17
C ALA A 479 -6.28 -2.60 18.45
N TYR A 480 -5.97 -2.55 17.15
CA TYR A 480 -6.17 -1.38 16.30
C TYR A 480 -7.64 -0.95 16.25
N GLN A 481 -8.57 -1.89 16.04
CA GLN A 481 -10.02 -1.63 16.09
C GLN A 481 -10.54 -1.16 17.45
N LEU A 482 -9.79 -1.35 18.54
CA LEU A 482 -10.14 -0.85 19.87
C LEU A 482 -9.62 0.58 20.14
N GLY A 483 -8.76 1.11 19.27
CA GLY A 483 -8.16 2.45 19.36
C GLY A 483 -6.64 2.48 19.50
N ALA A 484 -5.94 1.33 19.54
CA ALA A 484 -4.48 1.30 19.64
C ALA A 484 -3.81 1.65 18.29
N ILE A 485 -2.59 2.18 18.34
CA ILE A 485 -1.83 2.58 17.15
C ILE A 485 -1.07 1.36 16.59
N TYR A 486 -1.12 1.20 15.26
CA TYR A 486 -0.19 0.34 14.54
C TYR A 486 1.10 1.12 14.24
N GLU A 487 2.23 0.59 14.69
CA GLU A 487 3.56 1.12 14.38
C GLU A 487 4.16 0.30 13.22
N PRO A 488 4.29 0.86 12.00
CA PRO A 488 4.98 0.19 10.91
C PRO A 488 6.47 0.07 11.21
N PHE A 489 7.07 -1.04 10.79
CA PHE A 489 8.48 -1.38 11.02
C PHE A 489 9.18 -2.00 9.80
N ASP A 490 8.42 -2.26 8.73
CA ASP A 490 8.80 -2.99 7.52
C ASP A 490 7.67 -2.78 6.48
N ASP A 491 7.99 -2.32 5.26
CA ASP A 491 6.97 -1.94 4.26
C ASP A 491 6.06 -3.11 3.89
N PHE A 492 6.63 -4.31 3.77
CA PHE A 492 5.88 -5.54 3.49
C PHE A 492 4.96 -5.91 4.65
N ALA A 493 5.37 -5.67 5.90
CA ALA A 493 4.53 -5.86 7.08
C ALA A 493 3.35 -4.87 7.11
N GLU A 494 3.57 -3.58 6.79
CA GLU A 494 2.49 -2.60 6.65
C GLU A 494 1.50 -3.00 5.55
N ASP A 495 1.98 -3.32 4.35
CA ASP A 495 1.16 -3.76 3.22
C ASP A 495 0.34 -5.03 3.55
N PHE A 496 0.94 -6.00 4.24
CA PHE A 496 0.26 -7.24 4.62
C PHE A 496 -0.76 -7.01 5.74
N PHE A 497 -0.45 -6.14 6.70
CA PHE A 497 -1.39 -5.69 7.73
C PHE A 497 -2.58 -4.95 7.12
N ALA A 498 -2.34 -3.98 6.24
CA ALA A 498 -3.38 -3.22 5.54
C ALA A 498 -4.30 -4.12 4.70
N LYS A 499 -3.74 -5.11 3.99
CA LYS A 499 -4.52 -6.14 3.27
C LYS A 499 -5.36 -7.00 4.20
N TYR A 500 -4.80 -7.45 5.34
CA TYR A 500 -5.57 -8.22 6.32
C TYR A 500 -6.74 -7.39 6.90
N LEU A 501 -6.53 -6.10 7.19
CA LEU A 501 -7.61 -5.20 7.62
C LEU A 501 -8.72 -5.13 6.55
N SER A 502 -8.37 -4.93 5.27
CA SER A 502 -9.36 -4.80 4.19
C SER A 502 -10.10 -6.10 3.86
N GLU A 503 -9.51 -7.28 4.12
CA GLU A 503 -10.20 -8.57 3.98
C GLU A 503 -11.07 -8.94 5.20
N THR A 504 -10.89 -8.35 6.39
CA THR A 504 -11.51 -8.85 7.64
C THR A 504 -12.29 -7.83 8.50
N ILE A 505 -12.17 -6.53 8.24
CA ILE A 505 -12.95 -5.48 8.94
C ILE A 505 -14.26 -5.21 8.19
N SER A 506 -15.27 -4.73 8.91
CA SER A 506 -16.47 -4.16 8.28
C SER A 506 -16.08 -3.09 7.28
N ASN A 507 -16.26 -3.36 5.98
CA ASN A 507 -16.32 -2.32 4.97
C ASN A 507 -17.54 -1.44 5.29
N GLN A 508 -17.33 -0.45 6.17
CA GLN A 508 -18.05 0.81 6.05
C GLN A 508 -17.90 1.23 4.58
N ARG A 509 -19.02 1.41 3.90
CA ARG A 509 -19.07 1.89 2.53
C ARG A 509 -18.76 3.38 2.57
N VAL A 510 -17.49 3.70 2.84
CA VAL A 510 -16.99 5.08 2.95
C VAL A 510 -16.75 5.62 1.54
N ILE A 511 -17.09 6.89 1.35
CA ILE A 511 -16.64 7.67 0.19
C ILE A 511 -15.98 8.96 0.64
N TYR A 512 -14.96 9.38 -0.11
CA TYR A 512 -14.60 10.79 -0.19
C TYR A 512 -15.55 11.47 -1.18
N ALA A 513 -16.04 12.66 -0.87
CA ALA A 513 -17.07 13.33 -1.66
C ALA A 513 -16.78 14.82 -1.87
N THR A 514 -17.19 15.31 -3.04
CA THR A 514 -17.37 16.76 -3.31
C THR A 514 -18.63 16.98 -4.13
N TYR A 515 -19.07 18.24 -4.23
CA TYR A 515 -20.21 18.66 -5.04
C TYR A 515 -19.80 19.74 -6.03
N LEU A 516 -20.14 19.56 -7.31
CA LEU A 516 -19.90 20.51 -8.39
C LEU A 516 -21.24 21.06 -8.92
N SER A 517 -21.47 22.35 -8.68
CA SER A 517 -22.59 23.11 -9.20
C SER A 517 -22.44 23.41 -10.70
N ALA A 518 -23.54 23.78 -11.35
CA ALA A 518 -23.50 24.33 -12.70
C ALA A 518 -23.23 25.86 -12.65
N PRO A 519 -22.50 26.45 -13.63
CA PRO A 519 -22.32 27.91 -13.68
C PRO A 519 -23.65 28.63 -13.85
N THR A 520 -24.02 29.49 -12.88
CA THR A 520 -25.33 30.15 -12.83
C THR A 520 -25.41 31.42 -13.68
N GLU A 521 -24.39 32.29 -13.67
CA GLU A 521 -24.29 33.46 -14.54
C GLU A 521 -22.90 33.60 -15.19
N THR A 522 -22.81 34.35 -16.29
CA THR A 522 -21.54 34.76 -16.91
C THR A 522 -20.68 35.67 -16.03
N LYS A 523 -21.23 36.20 -14.93
CA LYS A 523 -20.49 36.92 -13.88
C LYS A 523 -19.96 36.01 -12.77
N ASP A 524 -20.51 34.80 -12.61
CA ASP A 524 -20.03 33.82 -11.63
C ASP A 524 -18.72 33.13 -12.09
N HIS A 525 -18.21 33.48 -13.27
CA HIS A 525 -16.85 33.17 -13.70
C HIS A 525 -15.84 33.95 -12.83
N PHE A 526 -15.64 33.47 -11.61
CA PHE A 526 -14.59 33.94 -10.71
C PHE A 526 -13.24 33.47 -11.26
N ILE A 527 -12.75 34.16 -12.29
CA ILE A 527 -11.45 33.91 -12.92
C ILE A 527 -10.41 33.90 -11.79
N SER A 528 -9.60 32.85 -11.74
CA SER A 528 -8.48 32.73 -10.79
C SER A 528 -7.68 34.03 -10.73
N LYS A 529 -7.23 34.45 -9.54
CA LYS A 529 -6.36 35.63 -9.40
C LYS A 529 -5.03 35.50 -10.16
N PHE A 530 -4.70 34.28 -10.61
CA PHE A 530 -3.52 33.97 -11.42
C PHE A 530 -3.85 33.84 -12.92
N HIS A 531 -5.11 34.04 -13.30
CA HIS A 531 -5.70 33.94 -14.65
C HIS A 531 -5.49 32.60 -15.39
N ASN A 532 -4.89 31.60 -14.73
CA ASN A 532 -4.62 30.26 -15.27
C ASN A 532 -5.91 29.53 -15.70
N THR A 533 -6.95 29.52 -14.87
CA THR A 533 -8.27 28.92 -15.19
C THR A 533 -9.41 29.95 -15.24
N SER A 534 -10.44 29.62 -16.00
CA SER A 534 -11.74 30.30 -16.05
C SER A 534 -12.84 29.57 -15.25
N ASP A 535 -12.58 28.37 -14.74
CA ASP A 535 -13.48 27.62 -13.86
C ASP A 535 -12.69 26.90 -12.76
N PRO A 536 -12.35 27.60 -11.66
CA PRO A 536 -11.53 27.04 -10.60
C PRO A 536 -12.26 26.00 -9.73
N TYR A 537 -13.60 25.95 -9.74
CA TYR A 537 -14.36 24.94 -8.99
C TYR A 537 -14.32 23.59 -9.69
N PHE A 538 -14.44 23.58 -11.03
CA PHE A 538 -14.20 22.38 -11.83
C PHE A 538 -12.76 21.87 -11.65
N ASP A 539 -11.76 22.74 -11.77
CA ASP A 539 -10.36 22.35 -11.58
C ASP A 539 -10.06 21.95 -10.11
N ALA A 540 -10.74 22.52 -9.10
CA ALA A 540 -10.61 22.06 -7.72
C ALA A 540 -11.13 20.63 -7.51
N ALA A 541 -12.27 20.26 -8.12
CA ALA A 541 -12.77 18.89 -8.09
C ALA A 541 -11.79 17.91 -8.76
N ARG A 542 -11.10 18.35 -9.83
CA ARG A 542 -10.04 17.58 -10.50
C ARG A 542 -8.76 17.48 -9.67
N ILE A 543 -8.34 18.54 -8.99
CA ILE A 543 -7.20 18.52 -8.06
C ILE A 543 -7.48 17.54 -6.90
N LEU A 544 -8.67 17.57 -6.30
CA LEU A 544 -9.06 16.60 -5.27
C LEU A 544 -9.06 15.16 -5.81
N THR A 545 -9.49 14.95 -7.06
CA THR A 545 -9.39 13.64 -7.73
C THR A 545 -7.93 13.21 -7.87
N TYR A 546 -7.05 14.11 -8.30
CA TYR A 546 -5.61 13.86 -8.42
C TYR A 546 -4.97 13.53 -7.06
N GLN A 547 -5.18 14.36 -6.05
CA GLN A 547 -4.63 14.17 -4.70
C GLN A 547 -5.10 12.85 -4.07
N LEU A 548 -6.40 12.57 -4.09
CA LEU A 548 -6.96 11.40 -3.40
C LEU A 548 -6.68 10.06 -4.10
N LEU A 549 -6.52 10.04 -5.42
CA LEU A 549 -6.40 8.79 -6.20
C LEU A 549 -5.02 8.56 -6.85
N HIS A 550 -4.30 9.61 -7.22
CA HIS A 550 -3.14 9.52 -8.13
C HIS A 550 -1.82 10.06 -7.57
N ALA A 551 -1.84 11.11 -6.76
CA ALA A 551 -0.63 11.75 -6.22
C ALA A 551 0.11 10.80 -5.25
N PRO A 552 1.40 10.49 -5.46
CA PRO A 552 2.15 9.54 -4.62
C PRO A 552 2.11 9.84 -3.11
N GLU A 553 2.07 11.13 -2.76
CA GLU A 553 2.17 11.67 -1.41
C GLU A 553 0.84 11.67 -0.66
N THR A 554 -0.28 11.93 -1.36
CA THR A 554 -1.60 12.17 -0.75
C THR A 554 -2.67 11.15 -1.12
N ARG A 555 -2.41 10.22 -2.06
CA ARG A 555 -3.37 9.19 -2.46
C ARG A 555 -3.78 8.28 -1.30
N THR A 556 -5.05 7.89 -1.27
CA THR A 556 -5.56 7.01 -0.22
C THR A 556 -4.95 5.61 -0.31
N ARG A 557 -4.42 5.11 0.81
CA ARG A 557 -3.98 3.70 0.96
C ARG A 557 -5.14 2.74 1.23
N LEU A 558 -6.32 3.28 1.59
CA LEU A 558 -7.48 2.51 2.06
C LEU A 558 -8.44 2.07 0.93
N ASN A 559 -8.09 2.33 -0.34
CA ASN A 559 -8.93 2.03 -1.51
C ASN A 559 -10.35 2.66 -1.44
N ILE A 560 -10.49 3.80 -0.76
CA ILE A 560 -11.74 4.54 -0.63
C ILE A 560 -12.01 5.32 -1.93
N PRO A 561 -13.14 5.10 -2.61
CA PRO A 561 -13.44 5.81 -3.86
C PRO A 561 -13.78 7.29 -3.63
N PHE A 562 -13.37 8.14 -4.57
CA PHE A 562 -13.78 9.55 -4.64
C PHE A 562 -15.02 9.70 -5.54
N VAL A 563 -16.04 10.35 -5.01
CA VAL A 563 -17.32 10.62 -5.69
C VAL A 563 -17.50 12.12 -5.88
N VAL A 564 -17.69 12.53 -7.14
CA VAL A 564 -18.05 13.90 -7.49
C VAL A 564 -19.54 13.91 -7.81
N PHE A 565 -20.33 14.47 -6.90
CA PHE A 565 -21.74 14.71 -7.13
C PHE A 565 -21.91 15.95 -8.00
N VAL A 566 -22.52 15.80 -9.18
CA VAL A 566 -22.66 16.88 -10.17
C VAL A 566 -24.11 17.31 -10.30
N HIS A 567 -24.35 18.62 -10.34
CA HIS A 567 -25.67 19.14 -10.69
C HIS A 567 -26.03 18.76 -12.13
N GLN A 568 -27.30 18.38 -12.39
CA GLN A 568 -27.80 17.99 -13.72
C GLN A 568 -27.43 18.96 -14.87
N ASN A 569 -27.32 20.27 -14.58
CA ASN A 569 -26.96 21.31 -15.56
C ASN A 569 -25.44 21.47 -15.82
N VAL A 570 -24.55 20.71 -15.15
CA VAL A 570 -23.12 20.66 -15.51
C VAL A 570 -22.99 20.13 -16.95
N ASN A 571 -22.15 20.71 -17.81
CA ASN A 571 -22.04 20.23 -19.19
C ASN A 571 -21.46 18.80 -19.25
N LYS A 572 -21.80 18.06 -20.31
CA LYS A 572 -21.37 16.65 -20.43
C LYS A 572 -19.85 16.51 -20.44
N GLU A 573 -19.14 17.40 -21.12
CA GLU A 573 -17.68 17.38 -21.24
C GLU A 573 -16.97 17.37 -19.88
N LYS A 574 -17.45 18.15 -18.90
CA LYS A 574 -16.91 18.15 -17.52
C LYS A 574 -17.20 16.85 -16.78
N ARG A 575 -18.38 16.25 -16.97
CA ARG A 575 -18.74 14.95 -16.39
C ARG A 575 -17.87 13.84 -16.96
N ASP A 576 -17.78 13.76 -18.29
CA ASP A 576 -16.93 12.80 -19.01
C ASP A 576 -15.44 12.96 -18.60
N ARG A 577 -14.97 14.20 -18.39
CA ARG A 577 -13.60 14.50 -17.96
C ARG A 577 -13.30 14.09 -16.51
N LEU A 578 -14.23 14.30 -15.58
CA LEU A 578 -14.05 13.81 -14.21
C LEU A 578 -14.01 12.28 -14.16
N GLN A 579 -14.79 11.60 -15.01
CA GLN A 579 -14.70 10.14 -15.18
C GLN A 579 -13.36 9.71 -15.80
N SER A 580 -12.80 10.44 -16.77
CA SER A 580 -11.48 10.11 -17.33
C SER A 580 -10.34 10.37 -16.33
N ASP A 581 -10.50 11.34 -15.42
CA ASP A 581 -9.61 11.56 -14.27
C ASP A 581 -9.82 10.50 -13.14
N SER A 582 -10.67 9.48 -13.37
CA SER A 582 -11.00 8.35 -12.47
C SER A 582 -11.91 8.65 -11.27
N ALA A 583 -12.58 9.81 -11.23
CA ALA A 583 -13.63 10.06 -10.24
C ALA A 583 -14.94 9.32 -10.57
N GLN A 584 -15.64 8.83 -9.55
CA GLN A 584 -17.03 8.37 -9.73
C GLN A 584 -17.95 9.58 -9.83
N VAL A 585 -18.57 9.80 -10.98
CA VAL A 585 -19.49 10.93 -11.19
C VAL A 585 -20.92 10.47 -11.02
N ILE A 586 -21.64 11.06 -10.06
CA ILE A 586 -23.06 10.81 -9.78
C ILE A 586 -23.85 12.10 -10.02
N GLU A 587 -24.85 12.04 -10.88
CA GLU A 587 -25.70 13.19 -11.20
C GLU A 587 -26.84 13.36 -10.20
N TRP A 588 -27.08 14.60 -9.78
CA TRP A 588 -28.22 14.97 -8.95
C TRP A 588 -29.15 15.95 -9.64
N SER A 589 -30.45 15.68 -9.51
CA SER A 589 -31.48 16.64 -9.82
C SER A 589 -31.54 17.74 -8.77
N ASP A 590 -31.80 18.94 -9.26
CA ASP A 590 -31.90 20.18 -8.48
C ASP A 590 -32.87 20.03 -7.29
N PHE A 591 -32.54 20.68 -6.16
CA PHE A 591 -33.38 20.68 -4.95
C PHE A 591 -33.40 22.11 -4.36
N ARG A 592 -34.54 22.81 -4.50
CA ARG A 592 -34.72 24.21 -4.11
C ARG A 592 -36.12 24.44 -3.55
N VAL A 593 -36.30 25.55 -2.82
CA VAL A 593 -37.61 26.02 -2.33
C VAL A 593 -37.69 27.55 -2.45
N ASP A 594 -38.75 28.07 -3.07
CA ASP A 594 -38.89 29.46 -3.57
C ASP A 594 -38.62 30.61 -2.57
N TRP A 595 -38.74 30.32 -1.27
CA TRP A 595 -38.54 31.29 -0.20
C TRP A 595 -37.10 31.35 0.33
N VAL A 596 -36.29 30.31 0.10
CA VAL A 596 -34.86 30.30 0.48
C VAL A 596 -34.09 31.00 -0.63
N ARG A 597 -33.54 32.18 -0.32
CA ARG A 597 -32.76 32.99 -1.26
C ARG A 597 -31.42 33.29 -0.65
N SER A 598 -30.36 32.76 -1.26
CA SER A 598 -28.98 33.08 -0.91
C SER A 598 -28.66 34.55 -1.20
N THR A 599 -27.68 35.10 -0.49
CA THR A 599 -27.14 36.45 -0.79
C THR A 599 -26.33 36.50 -2.09
N GLU A 600 -25.85 35.35 -2.57
CA GLU A 600 -25.06 35.22 -3.80
C GLU A 600 -25.73 34.28 -4.83
N SER A 601 -25.59 34.62 -6.11
CA SER A 601 -26.05 33.86 -7.29
C SER A 601 -25.55 32.42 -7.31
N ARG A 602 -24.22 32.25 -7.13
CA ARG A 602 -23.51 30.95 -7.12
C ARG A 602 -23.90 29.98 -6.00
N TRP A 603 -24.81 30.35 -5.09
CA TRP A 603 -25.35 29.47 -4.04
C TRP A 603 -26.80 29.04 -4.31
N ALA A 604 -27.40 29.44 -5.44
CA ALA A 604 -28.80 29.19 -5.75
C ALA A 604 -29.17 27.70 -5.88
N ASP A 605 -28.20 26.81 -6.14
CA ASP A 605 -28.38 25.35 -6.17
C ASP A 605 -27.88 24.63 -4.90
N ALA A 606 -27.32 25.36 -3.92
CA ALA A 606 -26.55 24.78 -2.83
C ALA A 606 -27.37 23.85 -1.92
N LEU A 607 -28.69 24.06 -1.80
CA LEU A 607 -29.59 23.14 -1.09
C LEU A 607 -29.52 21.70 -1.65
N THR A 608 -29.16 21.51 -2.92
CA THR A 608 -28.93 20.18 -3.53
C THR A 608 -27.85 19.37 -2.81
N LYS A 609 -26.92 20.01 -2.09
CA LYS A 609 -25.94 19.32 -1.24
C LYS A 609 -26.57 18.56 -0.07
N LEU A 610 -27.82 18.86 0.32
CA LEU A 610 -28.53 18.11 1.36
C LEU A 610 -28.86 16.67 0.91
N ARG A 611 -28.87 16.39 -0.40
CA ARG A 611 -29.00 15.03 -0.96
C ARG A 611 -27.91 14.06 -0.50
N LEU A 612 -26.79 14.53 0.07
CA LEU A 612 -25.81 13.70 0.77
C LEU A 612 -26.45 12.77 1.82
N TRP A 613 -27.53 13.20 2.48
CA TRP A 613 -28.24 12.38 3.47
C TRP A 613 -29.20 11.34 2.85
N GLU A 614 -29.54 11.44 1.56
CA GLU A 614 -30.25 10.37 0.84
C GLU A 614 -29.34 9.18 0.52
N MET A 615 -28.01 9.37 0.52
CA MET A 615 -27.02 8.41 0.01
C MET A 615 -26.75 7.21 0.96
N VAL A 616 -27.79 6.56 1.47
CA VAL A 616 -27.74 5.43 2.44
C VAL A 616 -27.16 4.12 1.86
N GLN A 617 -26.75 4.12 0.59
CA GLN A 617 -25.83 3.12 0.05
C GLN A 617 -24.39 3.26 0.59
N TYR A 618 -24.07 4.35 1.28
CA TYR A 618 -22.82 4.60 1.99
C TYR A 618 -23.03 4.62 3.51
N ASP A 619 -22.03 4.19 4.28
CA ASP A 619 -22.09 4.17 5.75
C ASP A 619 -21.46 5.42 6.39
N LEU A 620 -20.54 6.06 5.68
CA LEU A 620 -19.86 7.30 6.08
C LEU A 620 -19.49 8.10 4.83
N ILE A 621 -19.57 9.42 4.89
CA ILE A 621 -19.14 10.33 3.81
C ILE A 621 -18.25 11.42 4.40
N LEU A 622 -17.07 11.62 3.82
CA LEU A 622 -16.25 12.81 4.05
C LEU A 622 -16.48 13.80 2.90
N ARG A 623 -17.09 14.96 3.18
CA ARG A 623 -17.34 16.05 2.20
C ARG A 623 -16.24 17.11 2.28
N HIS A 624 -15.70 17.49 1.12
CA HIS A 624 -14.93 18.74 0.91
C HIS A 624 -15.74 19.74 0.06
N ASN A 625 -15.56 21.06 0.28
CA ASN A 625 -16.22 22.17 -0.41
C ASN A 625 -15.48 23.51 -0.11
N HIS A 626 -15.47 24.50 -1.02
CA HIS A 626 -14.61 25.70 -0.91
C HIS A 626 -15.37 27.05 -0.80
N SER A 627 -14.90 27.94 0.11
CA SER A 627 -15.22 29.38 0.26
C SER A 627 -16.60 29.78 0.85
N SER A 628 -16.83 30.94 1.48
CA SER A 628 -16.06 32.22 1.72
C SER A 628 -16.57 32.90 3.03
N HIS A 629 -16.19 34.09 3.54
CA HIS A 629 -15.42 35.28 3.08
C HIS A 629 -14.82 36.07 4.31
N PRO A 630 -13.67 36.80 4.21
CA PRO A 630 -13.01 37.43 5.38
C PRO A 630 -13.02 38.97 5.46
N SER A 631 -12.62 39.53 6.62
CA SER A 631 -12.01 40.89 6.77
C SER A 631 -11.40 41.18 8.18
N ARG A 632 -10.41 40.38 8.63
CA ARG A 632 -9.77 40.41 9.99
C ARG A 632 -10.77 40.00 11.11
N VAL A 633 -10.43 39.81 12.40
CA VAL A 633 -9.42 40.43 13.33
C VAL A 633 -8.72 39.33 14.20
N PRO A 634 -7.95 39.59 15.30
CA PRO A 634 -6.93 38.65 15.84
C PRO A 634 -7.42 37.81 17.05
N GLU A 635 -6.47 37.19 17.76
CA GLU A 635 -6.42 36.52 19.10
C GLU A 635 -7.70 36.10 19.87
N ASP A 636 -8.84 36.79 19.76
CA ASP A 636 -10.08 36.59 20.53
C ASP A 636 -11.20 35.91 19.71
N PHE A 637 -11.00 34.69 19.19
CA PHE A 637 -11.98 34.08 18.28
C PHE A 637 -13.21 33.45 19.00
N TRP A 638 -14.33 34.17 19.00
CA TRP A 638 -15.62 33.78 19.60
C TRP A 638 -16.73 33.50 18.56
N ASP A 639 -16.68 32.34 17.89
CA ASP A 639 -17.88 31.51 17.70
C ASP A 639 -17.47 30.05 17.44
N TRP A 640 -17.56 29.23 18.48
CA TRP A 640 -17.30 27.80 18.40
C TRP A 640 -18.57 26.97 18.16
N ASP A 641 -19.76 27.57 18.13
CA ASP A 641 -21.04 26.85 18.09
C ASP A 641 -21.62 26.66 16.68
N THR A 642 -21.12 27.39 15.66
CA THR A 642 -21.49 27.21 14.25
C THR A 642 -20.63 26.20 13.49
N LEU A 643 -21.28 25.45 12.59
CA LEU A 643 -20.69 24.42 11.74
C LEU A 643 -20.20 25.02 10.42
N ASN A 644 -18.97 24.70 10.03
CA ASN A 644 -18.45 24.95 8.68
C ASN A 644 -18.79 23.76 7.76
N THR A 645 -19.51 23.97 6.66
CA THR A 645 -19.89 22.91 5.70
C THR A 645 -18.86 22.72 4.58
N GLY A 646 -17.70 23.36 4.69
CA GLY A 646 -16.54 23.19 3.80
C GLY A 646 -15.77 21.88 4.01
N PHE A 647 -15.75 21.36 5.25
CA PHE A 647 -15.19 20.05 5.58
C PHE A 647 -16.06 19.37 6.65
N MET A 648 -16.67 18.22 6.34
CA MET A 648 -17.44 17.47 7.34
C MET A 648 -17.48 15.96 7.08
N ILE A 649 -17.46 15.19 8.17
CA ILE A 649 -17.77 13.76 8.19
C ILE A 649 -19.25 13.60 8.56
N LEU A 650 -20.02 12.85 7.78
CA LEU A 650 -21.44 12.58 8.06
C LEU A 650 -21.80 11.11 7.83
N GLN A 651 -22.81 10.65 8.57
CA GLN A 651 -23.51 9.39 8.30
C GLN A 651 -24.81 9.70 7.52
N PRO A 652 -25.02 9.14 6.31
CA PRO A 652 -26.25 9.32 5.56
C PRO A 652 -27.48 8.82 6.32
N SER A 653 -28.61 9.51 6.16
CA SER A 653 -29.86 9.18 6.86
C SER A 653 -31.06 9.84 6.21
N LEU A 654 -31.91 9.04 5.57
CA LEU A 654 -33.21 9.48 5.02
C LEU A 654 -34.08 10.17 6.10
N LYS A 655 -33.96 9.78 7.37
CA LYS A 655 -34.68 10.44 8.47
C LYS A 655 -34.20 11.88 8.71
N MET A 656 -32.92 12.16 8.50
CA MET A 656 -32.39 13.54 8.55
C MET A 656 -32.73 14.31 7.27
N PHE A 657 -32.72 13.66 6.11
CA PHE A 657 -33.16 14.29 4.86
C PHE A 657 -34.62 14.77 4.94
N HIS A 658 -35.55 13.89 5.35
CA HIS A 658 -36.96 14.26 5.55
C HIS A 658 -37.15 15.33 6.65
N TYR A 659 -36.21 15.43 7.61
CA TYR A 659 -36.23 16.52 8.60
C TYR A 659 -35.82 17.87 7.97
N PHE A 660 -34.82 17.89 7.09
CA PHE A 660 -34.50 19.09 6.32
C PHE A 660 -35.65 19.51 5.39
N GLU A 661 -36.32 18.56 4.73
CA GLU A 661 -37.54 18.84 3.95
C GLU A 661 -38.65 19.45 4.82
N ALA A 662 -38.89 18.92 6.02
CA ALA A 662 -39.88 19.45 6.95
C ALA A 662 -39.54 20.86 7.46
N LEU A 663 -38.25 21.18 7.67
CA LEU A 663 -37.80 22.54 7.97
C LEU A 663 -38.01 23.48 6.78
N LEU A 664 -37.60 23.05 5.59
CA LEU A 664 -37.73 23.80 4.33
C LEU A 664 -39.19 24.07 3.94
N ALA A 665 -40.14 23.22 4.35
CA ALA A 665 -41.57 23.46 4.19
C ALA A 665 -42.10 24.63 5.05
N VAL A 666 -41.45 24.97 6.16
CA VAL A 666 -41.88 26.05 7.06
C VAL A 666 -41.15 27.35 6.71
N ARG A 667 -41.83 28.23 5.98
CA ARG A 667 -41.28 29.51 5.52
C ARG A 667 -40.81 30.40 6.67
N GLY A 668 -39.53 30.79 6.65
CA GLY A 668 -38.92 31.68 7.64
C GLY A 668 -38.55 30.99 8.96
N SER A 669 -38.41 29.66 8.97
CA SER A 669 -38.04 28.89 10.16
C SER A 669 -36.57 29.03 10.60
N PHE A 670 -35.69 29.49 9.70
CA PHE A 670 -34.27 29.74 9.94
C PHE A 670 -33.77 30.88 9.01
N ASP A 671 -32.60 31.45 9.29
CA ASP A 671 -31.92 32.40 8.40
C ASP A 671 -31.58 31.76 7.04
N THR A 672 -31.61 32.50 5.94
CA THR A 672 -31.32 31.95 4.59
C THR A 672 -30.03 32.48 3.95
N SER A 673 -29.26 33.31 4.66
CA SER A 673 -28.14 34.06 4.09
C SER A 673 -27.05 33.16 3.46
N ILE A 674 -26.66 32.07 4.13
CA ILE A 674 -25.58 31.15 3.71
C ILE A 674 -26.12 29.77 3.26
N ALA A 675 -27.33 29.75 2.67
CA ALA A 675 -27.92 28.58 1.98
C ALA A 675 -27.79 27.23 2.73
N ASP A 676 -26.99 26.27 2.24
CA ASP A 676 -26.87 24.93 2.84
C ASP A 676 -26.25 24.96 4.25
N GLN A 677 -25.40 25.96 4.54
CA GLN A 677 -24.82 26.14 5.87
C GLN A 677 -25.84 26.68 6.88
N SER A 678 -26.76 27.58 6.52
CA SER A 678 -27.78 28.07 7.46
C SER A 678 -28.79 26.96 7.85
N VAL A 679 -29.19 26.10 6.91
CA VAL A 679 -30.05 24.92 7.21
C VAL A 679 -29.34 23.99 8.21
N LEU A 680 -28.07 23.67 7.95
CA LEU A 680 -27.30 22.73 8.77
C LEU A 680 -26.91 23.33 10.13
N ASN A 681 -26.64 24.64 10.22
CA ASN A 681 -26.44 25.33 11.50
C ASN A 681 -27.70 25.28 12.39
N PHE A 682 -28.88 25.48 11.80
CA PHE A 682 -30.14 25.39 12.56
C PHE A 682 -30.42 23.95 13.00
N ALA A 683 -30.37 22.99 12.06
CA ALA A 683 -30.75 21.60 12.32
C ALA A 683 -29.73 20.84 13.19
N LEU A 684 -28.43 21.14 13.05
CA LEU A 684 -27.35 20.39 13.70
C LEU A 684 -26.66 21.15 14.85
N SER A 685 -27.19 22.32 15.26
CA SER A 685 -26.64 23.17 16.33
C SER A 685 -26.13 22.37 17.53
N ARG A 686 -24.96 22.76 18.09
CA ARG A 686 -24.37 22.12 19.29
C ARG A 686 -25.30 22.06 20.51
N ARG A 687 -26.31 22.93 20.56
CA ARG A 687 -27.32 22.99 21.64
C ARG A 687 -28.71 22.49 21.20
N GLY A 688 -28.81 21.97 19.97
CA GLY A 688 -30.02 21.44 19.35
C GLY A 688 -30.19 19.93 19.56
N PRO A 689 -31.21 19.31 18.93
CA PRO A 689 -31.54 17.89 19.13
C PRO A 689 -30.59 16.91 18.42
N THR A 690 -29.76 17.39 17.48
CA THR A 690 -28.82 16.58 16.68
C THR A 690 -27.46 17.28 16.58
N PRO A 691 -26.73 17.46 17.70
CA PRO A 691 -25.55 18.31 17.76
C PRO A 691 -24.36 17.76 16.95
N TRP A 692 -23.69 18.64 16.21
CA TRP A 692 -22.39 18.35 15.58
C TRP A 692 -21.25 18.30 16.61
N THR A 693 -20.17 17.60 16.27
CA THR A 693 -18.93 17.51 17.06
C THR A 693 -17.74 17.89 16.18
N ALA A 694 -16.74 18.57 16.74
CA ALA A 694 -15.54 18.96 15.99
C ALA A 694 -14.66 17.74 15.66
N VAL A 695 -14.02 17.77 14.50
CA VAL A 695 -12.86 16.93 14.18
C VAL A 695 -11.62 17.58 14.83
N ASP A 696 -10.60 16.79 15.19
CA ASP A 696 -9.39 17.33 15.78
C ASP A 696 -8.63 18.25 14.81
N PHE A 697 -8.11 19.36 15.33
CA PHE A 697 -7.38 20.37 14.57
C PHE A 697 -6.02 19.87 14.09
N SER A 698 -5.44 18.86 14.75
CA SER A 698 -4.25 18.17 14.22
C SER A 698 -4.50 17.44 12.90
N TRP A 699 -5.78 17.27 12.49
CA TRP A 699 -6.16 16.52 11.30
C TRP A 699 -6.73 17.39 10.19
N ASN A 700 -7.52 18.43 10.52
CA ASN A 700 -8.02 19.42 9.56
C ASN A 700 -7.91 20.84 10.13
N ILE A 701 -7.21 21.72 9.41
CA ILE A 701 -7.15 23.15 9.69
C ILE A 701 -7.92 23.96 8.63
N GLN A 702 -8.69 24.96 9.07
CA GLN A 702 -9.51 25.83 8.24
C GLN A 702 -8.83 27.19 8.11
N TRP A 703 -8.68 27.70 6.89
CA TRP A 703 -7.89 28.92 6.59
C TRP A 703 -6.44 28.81 7.10
N PRO A 704 -5.66 27.81 6.63
CA PRO A 704 -4.28 27.59 7.04
C PRO A 704 -3.40 28.81 6.82
N TRP A 705 -2.53 29.07 7.80
CA TRP A 705 -1.43 30.01 7.69
C TRP A 705 -0.26 29.37 6.92
N PRO A 706 0.73 30.16 6.46
CA PRO A 706 1.90 29.61 5.75
C PRO A 706 2.66 28.55 6.55
N GLU A 707 2.74 28.72 7.87
CA GLU A 707 3.38 27.80 8.81
C GLU A 707 2.65 26.45 8.91
N ASP A 708 1.33 26.43 8.70
CA ASP A 708 0.51 25.20 8.78
C ASP A 708 0.79 24.19 7.66
N ILE A 709 1.49 24.64 6.62
CA ILE A 709 1.96 23.81 5.49
C ILE A 709 3.14 22.94 5.92
N GLU A 710 4.00 23.43 6.81
CA GLU A 710 5.22 22.72 7.26
C GLU A 710 4.95 21.79 8.47
N THR A 711 3.88 22.03 9.23
CA THR A 711 3.53 21.25 10.43
C THR A 711 2.89 19.88 10.15
N GLY A 712 2.54 19.57 8.90
CA GLY A 712 2.12 18.23 8.48
C GLY A 712 0.65 17.87 8.74
N HIS A 713 -0.25 18.86 8.83
CA HIS A 713 -1.69 18.63 8.87
C HIS A 713 -2.18 17.80 7.67
N ALA A 714 -3.10 16.85 7.89
CA ALA A 714 -3.59 16.00 6.80
C ALA A 714 -4.56 16.70 5.83
N VAL A 715 -5.25 17.75 6.29
CA VAL A 715 -6.16 18.56 5.45
C VAL A 715 -5.94 20.05 5.70
N LEU A 716 -5.56 20.75 4.62
CA LEU A 716 -5.41 22.20 4.55
C LEU A 716 -6.62 22.78 3.79
N HIS A 717 -7.60 23.36 4.49
CA HIS A 717 -8.86 23.80 3.89
C HIS A 717 -8.82 25.26 3.41
N GLU A 718 -8.52 25.45 2.11
CA GLU A 718 -8.41 26.76 1.43
C GLU A 718 -8.88 26.71 -0.04
N LYS A 719 -9.06 27.86 -0.69
CA LYS A 719 -9.16 28.05 -2.15
C LYS A 719 -7.77 28.19 -2.78
N TRP A 720 -7.39 27.24 -3.64
CA TRP A 720 -6.10 27.33 -4.34
C TRP A 720 -5.99 28.54 -5.30
N TRP A 721 -7.11 29.07 -5.81
CA TRP A 721 -7.17 30.12 -6.85
C TRP A 721 -7.33 31.56 -6.31
N ASP A 722 -7.59 31.67 -5.01
CA ASP A 722 -7.90 32.91 -4.29
C ASP A 722 -7.66 32.68 -2.78
N PRO A 723 -6.41 32.41 -2.37
CA PRO A 723 -6.05 32.06 -1.00
C PRO A 723 -6.08 33.28 -0.07
N THR A 724 -6.25 33.03 1.23
CA THR A 724 -6.28 34.06 2.28
C THR A 724 -4.89 34.65 2.52
N HIS A 725 -3.86 33.81 2.51
CA HIS A 725 -2.45 34.18 2.61
C HIS A 725 -1.79 34.11 1.22
N TRP A 726 -1.01 35.13 0.86
CA TRP A 726 -0.36 35.22 -0.46
C TRP A 726 0.93 34.40 -0.51
N GLU A 727 1.55 34.20 0.64
CA GLU A 727 2.75 33.40 0.88
C GLU A 727 2.48 31.93 0.52
N SER A 728 1.30 31.42 0.91
CA SER A 728 0.81 30.06 0.62
C SER A 728 0.45 29.81 -0.86
N ARG A 729 0.46 30.85 -1.70
CA ARG A 729 0.09 30.80 -3.12
C ARG A 729 0.83 29.71 -3.89
N ASP A 730 2.16 29.72 -3.85
CA ASP A 730 2.96 28.88 -4.74
C ASP A 730 2.80 27.39 -4.39
N TYR A 731 2.67 27.06 -3.11
CA TYR A 731 2.31 25.72 -2.65
C TYR A 731 0.92 25.29 -3.15
N LEU A 732 -0.12 26.09 -2.91
CA LEU A 732 -1.49 25.76 -3.31
C LEU A 732 -1.65 25.67 -4.83
N LEU A 733 -0.94 26.52 -5.58
CA LEU A 733 -0.93 26.54 -7.03
C LEU A 733 -0.11 25.38 -7.63
N SER A 734 0.87 24.83 -6.90
CA SER A 734 1.66 23.67 -7.38
C SER A 734 0.79 22.45 -7.67
N TRP A 735 -0.23 22.19 -6.86
CA TRP A 735 -1.18 21.07 -7.04
C TRP A 735 -1.95 21.15 -8.37
N TYR A 736 -2.30 22.36 -8.82
CA TYR A 736 -2.89 22.58 -10.15
C TYR A 736 -1.93 22.17 -11.28
N TRP A 737 -0.65 22.52 -11.15
CA TRP A 737 0.37 22.19 -12.15
C TRP A 737 0.81 20.72 -12.11
N GLN A 738 0.77 20.06 -10.94
CA GLN A 738 1.01 18.61 -10.81
C GLN A 738 -0.14 17.80 -11.44
N MET A 739 -1.39 18.19 -11.21
CA MET A 739 -2.58 17.61 -11.86
C MET A 739 -2.54 17.75 -13.38
N ILE A 740 -2.10 18.92 -13.89
CA ILE A 740 -1.92 19.15 -15.33
C ILE A 740 -0.75 18.32 -15.88
N GLY A 741 0.33 18.20 -15.09
CA GLY A 741 1.49 17.37 -15.37
C GLY A 741 2.64 18.18 -15.94
N ILE A 742 3.23 19.09 -15.16
CA ILE A 742 4.59 19.59 -15.45
C ILE A 742 5.61 18.53 -15.02
N LYS A 743 6.59 18.23 -15.89
CA LYS A 743 7.69 17.29 -15.61
C LYS A 743 9.03 17.85 -16.07
N THR A 744 10.07 17.63 -15.26
CA THR A 744 11.47 17.96 -15.57
C THR A 744 12.23 16.72 -16.07
N PHE A 745 13.15 16.92 -17.02
CA PHE A 745 13.98 15.86 -17.61
C PHE A 745 15.46 16.29 -17.68
N THR A 746 16.38 15.36 -17.46
CA THR A 746 17.78 15.53 -17.90
C THR A 746 17.87 15.40 -19.41
N GLN A 747 19.01 15.81 -20.01
CA GLN A 747 19.36 15.44 -21.38
C GLN A 747 19.21 13.92 -21.63
N SER A 748 19.77 13.10 -20.73
CA SER A 748 19.77 11.64 -20.88
C SER A 748 18.36 11.04 -20.79
N ASP A 749 17.45 11.63 -20.02
CA ASP A 749 16.08 11.15 -19.87
C ASP A 749 15.19 11.62 -21.01
N LEU A 750 15.41 12.85 -21.50
CA LEU A 750 14.73 13.41 -22.66
C LEU A 750 14.97 12.55 -23.91
N LEU A 751 16.21 12.07 -24.11
CA LEU A 751 16.57 11.17 -25.21
C LEU A 751 15.77 9.86 -25.23
N LYS A 752 15.27 9.40 -24.08
CA LYS A 752 14.50 8.15 -23.92
C LYS A 752 13.00 8.34 -24.21
N GLN A 753 12.52 9.57 -24.44
CA GLN A 753 11.09 9.87 -24.49
C GLN A 753 10.46 9.66 -25.88
N PRO A 754 9.28 9.02 -25.97
CA PRO A 754 8.60 8.79 -27.25
C PRO A 754 8.03 10.08 -27.89
N PHE A 755 7.92 11.17 -27.13
CA PHE A 755 7.31 12.44 -27.57
C PHE A 755 8.29 13.48 -28.12
N LEU A 756 9.58 13.14 -28.33
CA LEU A 756 10.61 14.06 -28.85
C LEU A 756 10.18 14.80 -30.14
N ARG A 757 9.44 14.11 -31.02
CA ARG A 757 8.90 14.71 -32.25
C ARG A 757 7.81 15.75 -31.98
N GLU A 758 6.87 15.47 -31.07
CA GLU A 758 5.83 16.45 -30.68
C GLU A 758 6.47 17.67 -30.00
N LEU A 759 7.46 17.43 -29.14
CA LEU A 759 8.25 18.47 -28.48
C LEU A 759 8.92 19.41 -29.50
N ARG A 760 9.60 18.83 -30.49
CA ARG A 760 10.20 19.57 -31.62
C ARG A 760 9.14 20.39 -32.37
N ASP A 761 7.98 19.80 -32.65
CA ASP A 761 6.94 20.44 -33.44
C ASP A 761 6.26 21.59 -32.68
N VAL A 762 5.97 21.46 -31.38
CA VAL A 762 5.48 22.55 -30.52
C VAL A 762 6.47 23.71 -30.45
N ILE A 763 7.77 23.41 -30.27
CA ILE A 763 8.82 24.42 -30.24
C ILE A 763 8.88 25.15 -31.59
N ASN A 764 9.03 24.42 -32.70
CA ASN A 764 9.07 24.99 -34.04
C ASN A 764 7.89 25.91 -34.32
N ILE A 765 6.67 25.44 -34.04
CA ILE A 765 5.42 26.20 -34.21
C ILE A 765 5.42 27.50 -33.39
N SER A 766 5.95 27.51 -32.16
CA SER A 766 6.04 28.73 -31.33
C SER A 766 7.17 29.71 -31.69
N TYR A 767 8.11 29.28 -32.56
CA TYR A 767 9.26 30.06 -33.03
C TYR A 767 9.11 30.54 -34.48
N TYR A 768 8.03 30.17 -35.18
CA TYR A 768 7.54 30.92 -36.34
C TYR A 768 6.79 32.16 -35.84
N ASP A 769 6.95 33.30 -36.53
CA ASP A 769 6.32 34.54 -36.08
C ASP A 769 4.82 34.56 -36.40
N THR A 770 4.00 34.77 -35.37
CA THR A 770 2.54 34.96 -35.48
C THR A 770 2.11 36.37 -35.06
N GLY A 771 3.05 37.32 -34.97
CA GLY A 771 2.81 38.72 -34.68
C GLY A 771 2.88 39.62 -35.92
N PRO A 772 2.45 40.89 -35.83
CA PRO A 772 2.52 41.86 -36.91
C PRO A 772 3.92 42.51 -37.02
N THR A 773 4.99 41.72 -37.02
CA THR A 773 6.37 42.24 -37.17
C THR A 773 6.79 42.31 -38.65
N SER A 774 7.85 43.07 -38.95
CA SER A 774 8.46 43.07 -40.29
C SER A 774 9.54 41.98 -40.48
N PHE A 775 9.80 41.17 -39.46
CA PHE A 775 10.84 40.14 -39.40
C PHE A 775 10.26 38.75 -39.70
N LYS A 776 10.29 38.36 -40.98
CA LYS A 776 9.82 37.05 -41.42
C LYS A 776 10.93 36.01 -41.27
N LYS A 777 10.62 34.92 -40.58
CA LYS A 777 11.51 33.78 -40.40
C LYS A 777 11.16 32.63 -41.35
N SER A 778 12.08 32.28 -42.24
CA SER A 778 12.01 31.11 -43.10
C SER A 778 12.87 29.98 -42.54
N GLY A 779 12.24 28.87 -42.14
CA GLY A 779 12.91 27.68 -41.60
C GLY A 779 12.59 27.38 -40.14
N ALA A 780 12.73 26.11 -39.77
CA ALA A 780 12.49 25.61 -38.43
C ALA A 780 13.58 26.07 -37.43
N ARG A 781 13.28 26.03 -36.12
CA ARG A 781 14.28 26.22 -35.06
C ARG A 781 15.05 24.93 -34.75
N LEU A 782 14.38 23.78 -34.90
CA LEU A 782 14.93 22.44 -34.69
C LEU A 782 14.67 21.60 -35.95
N MET A 783 15.75 21.05 -36.53
CA MET A 783 15.73 20.30 -37.79
C MET A 783 15.61 18.78 -37.59
N SER A 784 16.02 18.26 -36.42
CA SER A 784 15.86 16.86 -36.02
C SER A 784 15.09 16.76 -34.69
N ASP A 785 14.64 15.54 -34.36
CA ASP A 785 13.98 15.24 -33.08
C ASP A 785 14.98 15.21 -31.91
N THR A 786 16.29 15.02 -32.18
CA THR A 786 17.36 15.00 -31.17
C THR A 786 17.99 16.37 -30.94
N GLN A 787 17.91 17.32 -31.88
CA GLN A 787 18.72 18.56 -31.84
C GLN A 787 18.60 19.31 -30.50
N LEU A 788 17.43 19.30 -29.86
CA LEU A 788 17.26 19.92 -28.54
C LEU A 788 18.00 19.16 -27.42
N VAL A 789 18.02 17.83 -27.48
CA VAL A 789 18.85 16.99 -26.59
C VAL A 789 20.33 17.34 -26.80
N ASP A 790 20.75 17.45 -28.06
CA ASP A 790 22.14 17.77 -28.42
C ASP A 790 22.53 19.19 -27.95
N GLU A 791 21.61 20.17 -28.06
CA GLU A 791 21.80 21.55 -27.58
C GLU A 791 21.79 21.73 -26.05
N LEU A 792 21.21 20.79 -25.30
CA LEU A 792 21.07 20.90 -23.84
C LEU A 792 22.36 20.59 -23.06
N GLN A 793 23.25 19.76 -23.61
CA GLN A 793 24.47 19.26 -22.96
C GLN A 793 24.18 18.45 -21.67
N GLU A 794 25.20 17.81 -21.10
CA GLU A 794 25.02 16.89 -19.95
C GLU A 794 24.44 17.58 -18.70
N SER A 795 24.75 18.87 -18.51
CA SER A 795 24.21 19.72 -17.44
C SER A 795 22.74 20.12 -17.61
N GLY A 796 22.17 19.89 -18.80
CA GLY A 796 20.88 20.47 -19.20
C GLY A 796 19.65 19.95 -18.47
N VAL A 797 18.65 20.83 -18.38
CA VAL A 797 17.33 20.58 -17.79
C VAL A 797 16.24 21.12 -18.72
N ILE A 798 15.19 20.35 -18.96
CA ILE A 798 13.96 20.86 -19.58
C ILE A 798 12.75 20.58 -18.69
N ALA A 799 11.88 21.58 -18.51
CA ALA A 799 10.54 21.43 -18.00
C ALA A 799 9.56 21.41 -19.18
N ILE A 800 8.67 20.41 -19.17
CA ILE A 800 7.63 20.22 -20.18
C ILE A 800 6.28 20.23 -19.45
N ALA A 801 5.37 21.11 -19.86
CA ALA A 801 3.97 21.06 -19.44
C ALA A 801 3.21 20.15 -20.40
N PHE A 802 2.62 19.09 -19.86
CA PHE A 802 1.64 18.27 -20.55
C PHE A 802 0.23 18.76 -20.26
N ALA A 803 -0.73 18.43 -21.13
CA ALA A 803 -2.15 18.38 -20.83
C ALA A 803 -2.80 17.38 -21.78
N GLU A 804 -3.65 16.49 -21.26
CA GLU A 804 -4.35 15.46 -22.08
C GLU A 804 -3.39 14.51 -22.82
N GLY A 805 -2.18 14.33 -22.25
CA GLY A 805 -1.08 13.56 -22.84
C GLY A 805 -0.28 14.32 -23.91
N ALA A 806 -0.77 15.44 -24.40
CA ALA A 806 -0.10 16.31 -25.38
C ALA A 806 0.79 17.36 -24.71
N ILE A 807 1.78 17.87 -25.42
CA ILE A 807 2.68 18.93 -24.95
C ILE A 807 2.02 20.30 -25.19
N ILE A 808 2.00 21.14 -24.16
CA ILE A 808 1.40 22.49 -24.23
C ILE A 808 2.42 23.63 -24.03
N GLY A 809 3.58 23.36 -23.43
CA GLY A 809 4.66 24.34 -23.30
C GLY A 809 5.98 23.76 -22.80
N THR A 810 7.07 24.51 -23.01
CA THR A 810 8.43 24.13 -22.64
C THR A 810 9.22 25.33 -22.13
N ALA A 811 10.16 25.09 -21.22
CA ALA A 811 11.30 25.96 -20.97
C ALA A 811 12.50 25.10 -20.57
N SER A 812 13.70 25.44 -21.02
CA SER A 812 14.88 24.65 -20.71
C SER A 812 16.13 25.48 -20.48
N PHE A 813 17.11 24.89 -19.81
CA PHE A 813 18.37 25.50 -19.44
C PHE A 813 19.53 24.58 -19.82
N LYS A 814 20.65 25.21 -20.16
CA LYS A 814 21.97 24.61 -20.41
C LYS A 814 23.05 25.51 -19.79
N THR A 815 24.31 25.10 -19.80
CA THR A 815 25.43 25.98 -19.45
C THR A 815 25.48 27.19 -20.40
N TRP A 816 25.77 28.39 -19.90
CA TRP A 816 26.02 29.55 -20.77
C TRP A 816 27.33 29.37 -21.56
N SER A 817 27.33 29.83 -22.81
CA SER A 817 28.56 30.07 -23.56
C SER A 817 28.59 31.50 -24.06
N SER A 818 29.68 32.20 -23.71
CA SER A 818 30.06 33.51 -24.18
C SER A 818 30.61 33.49 -25.62
N GLU A 819 30.97 32.30 -26.14
CA GLU A 819 31.40 32.14 -27.53
C GLU A 819 30.26 32.49 -28.51
N SER A 820 30.32 33.74 -28.98
CA SER A 820 29.55 34.23 -30.13
C SER A 820 29.86 33.41 -31.39
N GLN A 821 28.92 33.38 -32.35
CA GLN A 821 29.15 32.81 -33.69
C GLN A 821 30.01 33.75 -34.57
N GLY A 822 31.23 34.05 -34.13
CA GLY A 822 32.23 34.81 -34.89
C GLY A 822 32.19 36.35 -34.77
N THR A 823 31.40 36.93 -33.85
CA THR A 823 31.33 38.39 -33.67
C THR A 823 31.22 38.73 -32.18
N PRO A 824 32.21 39.45 -31.57
CA PRO A 824 32.20 39.72 -30.14
C PRO A 824 30.98 40.54 -29.71
N TRP A 825 30.49 40.28 -28.49
CA TRP A 825 29.44 41.08 -27.87
C TRP A 825 29.93 42.52 -27.66
N LYS A 826 29.10 43.49 -28.04
CA LYS A 826 29.29 44.92 -27.81
C LYS A 826 28.53 45.37 -26.57
N LEU A 827 28.94 46.49 -25.97
CA LEU A 827 28.25 47.11 -24.84
C LEU A 827 26.77 47.44 -25.17
N PRO A 828 25.85 47.37 -24.19
CA PRO A 828 24.45 47.79 -24.38
C PRO A 828 24.31 49.20 -24.98
N GLY A 829 23.47 49.34 -26.01
CA GLY A 829 23.24 50.61 -26.71
C GLY A 829 24.19 50.88 -27.88
N HIS A 830 25.21 50.04 -28.12
CA HIS A 830 26.15 50.22 -29.24
C HIS A 830 25.45 50.26 -30.61
N PHE A 831 24.33 49.57 -30.78
CA PHE A 831 23.53 49.58 -32.02
C PHE A 831 22.30 50.50 -31.96
N GLU A 832 22.29 51.52 -31.08
CA GLU A 832 21.32 52.63 -31.13
C GLU A 832 21.78 53.80 -32.02
N GLN A 833 23.07 53.87 -32.34
CA GLN A 833 23.67 54.92 -33.19
C GLN A 833 23.42 54.74 -34.70
N PHE A 834 22.81 53.63 -35.11
CA PHE A 834 22.49 53.30 -36.51
C PHE A 834 20.99 53.29 -36.73
N SER A 835 20.54 53.67 -37.93
CA SER A 835 19.13 53.62 -38.30
C SER A 835 18.61 52.18 -38.50
N GLU A 836 17.30 51.98 -38.35
CA GLU A 836 16.65 50.69 -38.62
C GLU A 836 16.99 50.14 -40.01
N ASP A 837 16.95 50.98 -41.05
CA ASP A 837 17.25 50.54 -42.42
C ASP A 837 18.72 50.13 -42.63
N GLU A 838 19.69 50.77 -41.97
CA GLU A 838 21.10 50.35 -41.98
C GLU A 838 21.28 48.97 -41.34
N ILE A 839 20.66 48.76 -40.17
CA ILE A 839 20.69 47.49 -39.44
C ILE A 839 20.00 46.38 -40.26
N PHE A 840 18.85 46.66 -40.87
CA PHE A 840 18.07 45.65 -41.59
C PHE A 840 18.70 45.28 -42.95
N SER A 841 19.39 46.21 -43.60
CA SER A 841 20.03 46.02 -44.92
C SER A 841 21.48 45.54 -44.86
N ALA A 842 22.11 45.53 -43.68
CA ALA A 842 23.54 45.27 -43.49
C ALA A 842 24.43 46.28 -44.23
N SER A 843 24.29 47.56 -43.90
CA SER A 843 25.15 48.61 -44.44
C SER A 843 26.62 48.39 -44.09
N HIS A 844 27.53 48.84 -44.96
CA HIS A 844 28.98 48.82 -44.68
C HIS A 844 29.32 49.53 -43.36
N THR A 845 28.61 50.62 -43.02
CA THR A 845 28.79 51.36 -41.74
C THR A 845 28.53 50.50 -40.50
N VAL A 846 27.56 49.58 -40.55
CA VAL A 846 27.27 48.64 -39.45
C VAL A 846 28.26 47.47 -39.44
N LEU A 847 28.76 47.04 -40.59
CA LEU A 847 29.71 45.92 -40.69
C LEU A 847 31.14 46.33 -40.25
N ASP A 848 31.59 47.52 -40.65
CA ASP A 848 32.92 48.03 -40.29
C ASP A 848 33.03 48.28 -38.77
N SER A 849 31.95 48.68 -38.08
CA SER A 849 31.93 48.91 -36.63
C SER A 849 32.07 47.64 -35.79
N LEU A 850 31.81 46.46 -36.36
CA LEU A 850 31.99 45.18 -35.66
C LEU A 850 33.46 44.95 -35.26
N HIS A 851 34.40 45.55 -35.99
CA HIS A 851 35.84 45.47 -35.75
C HIS A 851 36.36 46.43 -34.67
N ASP A 852 35.53 47.31 -34.09
CA ASP A 852 35.93 48.15 -32.96
C ASP A 852 36.01 47.33 -31.66
N GLU A 853 37.23 46.92 -31.28
CA GLU A 853 37.46 46.16 -30.05
C GLU A 853 37.23 46.97 -28.76
N SER A 854 37.21 48.31 -28.82
CA SER A 854 37.06 49.17 -27.64
C SER A 854 35.68 49.07 -26.98
N GLN A 855 34.68 48.58 -27.72
CA GLN A 855 33.29 48.42 -27.29
C GLN A 855 32.94 46.98 -26.91
N ASN A 856 33.91 46.06 -26.89
CA ASN A 856 33.66 44.65 -26.56
C ASN A 856 33.34 44.44 -25.07
N THR A 857 32.44 43.50 -24.76
CA THR A 857 32.08 43.05 -23.40
C THR A 857 32.17 41.52 -23.31
N PRO A 858 32.63 40.93 -22.18
CA PRO A 858 32.76 39.47 -22.06
C PRO A 858 31.42 38.73 -21.95
N CYS A 859 30.34 39.41 -21.53
CA CYS A 859 29.03 38.81 -21.29
C CYS A 859 29.07 37.55 -20.40
N ASP A 860 29.75 37.64 -19.25
CA ASP A 860 29.86 36.53 -18.30
C ASP A 860 28.50 36.16 -17.69
N GLY A 861 28.22 34.86 -17.63
CA GLY A 861 26.99 34.31 -17.05
C GLY A 861 27.08 32.79 -16.92
N ASP A 862 26.11 32.18 -16.24
CA ASP A 862 26.28 30.82 -15.72
C ASP A 862 25.40 29.80 -16.47
N PHE A 863 24.13 30.12 -16.72
CA PHE A 863 23.18 29.26 -17.45
C PHE A 863 22.42 30.03 -18.54
N GLU A 864 22.15 29.40 -19.70
CA GLU A 864 21.35 29.98 -20.79
C GLU A 864 19.92 29.41 -20.78
N LEU A 865 18.90 30.28 -20.65
CA LEU A 865 17.49 29.95 -20.83
C LEU A 865 17.18 29.83 -22.33
N VAL A 866 16.77 28.63 -22.77
CA VAL A 866 16.53 28.28 -24.18
C VAL A 866 15.20 27.53 -24.37
N ALA A 867 14.83 27.33 -25.64
CA ALA A 867 13.64 26.59 -26.09
C ALA A 867 12.33 26.92 -25.33
N VAL A 868 12.08 28.21 -25.11
CA VAL A 868 10.89 28.69 -24.40
C VAL A 868 9.70 28.74 -25.36
N ALA A 869 8.77 27.80 -25.21
CA ALA A 869 7.61 27.61 -26.10
C ALA A 869 6.29 27.52 -25.33
N ILE A 870 5.21 28.00 -25.96
CA ILE A 870 3.83 27.63 -25.64
C ILE A 870 3.14 27.29 -26.97
N LYS A 871 2.37 26.20 -26.99
CA LYS A 871 1.48 25.81 -28.09
C LYS A 871 0.55 26.99 -28.43
N PRO A 872 0.43 27.44 -29.69
CA PRO A 872 -0.09 28.78 -30.04
C PRO A 872 -1.62 28.92 -29.97
N ASP A 873 -2.23 28.27 -28.99
CA ASP A 873 -3.66 28.14 -28.76
C ASP A 873 -4.15 29.24 -27.79
N PRO A 874 -5.28 29.92 -28.05
CA PRO A 874 -5.91 30.83 -27.11
C PRO A 874 -6.09 30.29 -25.69
N GLN A 875 -6.29 28.98 -25.50
CA GLN A 875 -6.52 28.39 -24.17
C GLN A 875 -5.26 28.41 -23.28
N TYR A 876 -4.05 28.33 -23.86
CA TYR A 876 -2.77 28.30 -23.13
C TYR A 876 -2.04 29.67 -23.13
N ARG A 877 -2.42 30.59 -24.03
CA ARG A 877 -1.78 31.91 -24.16
C ARG A 877 -2.11 32.82 -22.96
N ARG A 878 -1.08 33.50 -22.44
CA ARG A 878 -1.15 34.45 -21.29
C ARG A 878 -1.58 33.81 -19.95
N LYS A 879 -1.30 32.52 -19.74
CA LYS A 879 -1.73 31.73 -18.57
C LYS A 879 -0.68 31.52 -17.45
N GLY A 880 0.47 32.20 -17.49
CA GLY A 880 1.56 32.01 -16.51
C GLY A 880 2.41 30.75 -16.74
N ILE A 881 2.22 30.05 -17.86
CA ILE A 881 2.83 28.73 -18.12
C ILE A 881 4.35 28.84 -18.34
N VAL A 882 4.84 29.87 -19.06
CA VAL A 882 6.29 30.07 -19.25
C VAL A 882 6.97 30.41 -17.93
N GLU A 883 6.35 31.29 -17.14
CA GLU A 883 6.86 31.69 -15.83
C GLU A 883 6.98 30.48 -14.90
N THR A 884 5.98 29.60 -14.90
CA THR A 884 5.97 28.35 -14.12
C THR A 884 7.01 27.35 -14.62
N LEU A 885 7.15 27.16 -15.94
CA LEU A 885 8.12 26.23 -16.52
C LEU A 885 9.57 26.71 -16.34
N THR A 886 9.81 28.01 -16.42
CA THR A 886 11.10 28.59 -16.07
C THR A 886 11.41 28.32 -14.59
N LYS A 887 10.46 28.59 -13.67
CA LYS A 887 10.66 28.34 -12.24
C LYS A 887 10.94 26.87 -11.91
N ALA A 888 10.21 25.93 -12.54
CA ALA A 888 10.43 24.49 -12.33
C ALA A 888 11.83 24.03 -12.76
N CYS A 889 12.42 24.63 -13.81
CA CYS A 889 13.81 24.40 -14.17
C CYS A 889 14.80 25.08 -13.20
N GLU A 890 14.49 26.29 -12.72
CA GLU A 890 15.30 27.01 -11.73
C GLU A 890 15.37 26.23 -10.40
N GLU A 891 14.25 25.65 -9.96
CA GLU A 891 14.14 24.77 -8.79
C GLU A 891 14.94 23.46 -8.96
N GLU A 892 14.81 22.79 -10.12
CA GLU A 892 15.57 21.57 -10.43
C GLU A 892 17.08 21.81 -10.59
N LEU A 893 17.50 22.95 -11.15
CA LEU A 893 18.90 23.37 -11.18
C LEU A 893 19.42 23.64 -9.76
N ASN A 894 18.71 24.43 -8.96
CA ASN A 894 19.06 24.69 -7.57
C ASN A 894 19.24 23.38 -6.78
N ARG A 895 18.31 22.43 -6.93
CA ARG A 895 18.36 21.10 -6.29
C ARG A 895 19.62 20.30 -6.65
N ARG A 896 20.09 20.39 -7.90
CA ARG A 896 21.33 19.72 -8.36
C ARG A 896 22.59 20.41 -7.85
N MET A 897 22.59 21.73 -7.72
CA MET A 897 23.74 22.53 -7.24
C MET A 897 23.90 22.51 -5.70
N SER A 898 22.88 22.08 -4.95
CA SER A 898 22.89 22.05 -3.48
C SER A 898 24.09 21.37 -2.79
N PRO A 899 24.68 20.27 -3.31
CA PRO A 899 25.85 19.65 -2.65
C PRO A 899 27.07 20.58 -2.56
N GLU A 900 27.25 21.47 -3.53
CA GLU A 900 28.46 22.28 -3.70
C GLU A 900 28.41 23.63 -2.96
N ARG A 901 27.22 24.09 -2.54
CA ARG A 901 26.98 25.42 -1.92
C ARG A 901 27.52 25.59 -0.48
N HIS A 902 28.49 24.78 -0.06
CA HIS A 902 29.15 24.91 1.25
C HIS A 902 30.25 25.99 1.31
N THR A 903 30.51 26.68 0.20
CA THR A 903 31.32 27.92 0.15
C THR A 903 30.44 29.11 -0.22
N GLY A 904 30.68 30.26 0.43
CA GLY A 904 29.67 31.31 0.56
C GLY A 904 29.40 32.15 -0.70
N LEU A 905 28.12 32.43 -0.93
CA LEU A 905 27.57 33.58 -1.67
C LEU A 905 28.17 33.87 -3.07
N SER A 906 27.71 33.11 -4.07
CA SER A 906 27.46 33.68 -5.40
C SER A 906 25.99 33.46 -5.79
N GLN A 907 25.40 34.45 -6.45
CA GLN A 907 24.00 34.44 -6.89
C GLN A 907 23.97 34.13 -8.38
N SER A 908 23.56 32.92 -8.75
CA SER A 908 23.68 32.41 -10.11
C SER A 908 22.91 33.25 -11.13
N ARG A 909 23.53 33.46 -12.29
CA ARG A 909 23.10 34.38 -13.36
C ARG A 909 22.47 33.59 -14.50
N ILE A 910 21.20 33.86 -14.74
CA ILE A 910 20.44 33.33 -15.86
C ILE A 910 20.59 34.29 -17.03
N MET A 911 21.10 33.76 -18.12
CA MET A 911 21.33 34.48 -19.36
C MET A 911 20.29 34.09 -20.40
N LEU A 912 20.00 35.01 -21.30
CA LEU A 912 19.03 34.80 -22.38
C LEU A 912 19.52 35.50 -23.65
N LYS A 913 19.47 34.80 -24.79
CA LYS A 913 19.73 35.36 -26.13
C LYS A 913 18.39 35.64 -26.82
N CYS A 914 18.06 36.91 -27.08
CA CYS A 914 16.79 37.27 -27.74
C CYS A 914 16.95 38.35 -28.82
N VAL A 915 16.17 38.27 -29.89
CA VAL A 915 16.14 39.31 -30.94
C VAL A 915 15.43 40.54 -30.37
N ARG A 916 16.15 41.68 -30.33
CA ARG A 916 15.72 42.96 -29.78
C ARG A 916 14.32 43.32 -30.29
N GLU A 917 14.17 43.35 -31.60
CA GLU A 917 12.97 43.81 -32.31
C GLU A 917 11.77 42.85 -32.26
N VAL A 918 11.95 41.61 -31.76
CA VAL A 918 10.90 40.57 -31.79
C VAL A 918 10.42 40.16 -30.39
N ARG A 919 11.32 40.06 -29.39
CA ARG A 919 10.95 39.66 -28.01
C ARG A 919 11.66 40.44 -26.89
N GLY A 920 12.53 41.42 -27.15
CA GLY A 920 13.23 42.16 -26.08
C GLY A 920 12.29 42.75 -25.03
N ASP A 921 11.25 43.43 -25.51
CA ASP A 921 10.19 44.07 -24.73
C ASP A 921 9.42 43.10 -23.79
N TYR A 922 9.32 41.82 -24.15
CA TYR A 922 8.66 40.77 -23.37
C TYR A 922 9.53 40.30 -22.18
N TRP A 923 10.86 40.34 -22.32
CA TRP A 923 11.81 39.87 -21.31
C TRP A 923 12.25 40.99 -20.35
N LEU A 924 12.37 42.23 -20.83
CA LEU A 924 12.50 43.41 -19.98
C LEU A 924 11.39 43.46 -18.90
N LYS A 925 10.15 43.17 -19.31
CA LYS A 925 8.96 43.09 -18.43
C LYS A 925 8.95 41.89 -17.48
N ARG A 926 10.00 41.05 -17.48
CA ARG A 926 10.19 39.86 -16.62
C ARG A 926 11.46 39.93 -15.76
N GLY A 927 12.03 41.12 -15.61
CA GLY A 927 13.20 41.37 -14.75
C GLY A 927 14.54 40.93 -15.37
N PHE A 928 14.61 40.80 -16.69
CA PHE A 928 15.88 40.69 -17.40
C PHE A 928 16.37 42.07 -17.84
N HIS A 929 17.66 42.35 -17.72
CA HIS A 929 18.32 43.56 -18.23
C HIS A 929 19.36 43.20 -19.30
N VAL A 930 19.61 44.10 -20.25
CA VAL A 930 20.58 43.86 -21.35
C VAL A 930 22.00 44.03 -20.81
N VAL A 931 22.88 43.08 -21.12
CA VAL A 931 24.31 43.08 -20.72
C VAL A 931 25.28 43.09 -21.91
N GLY A 932 24.78 42.82 -23.13
CA GLY A 932 25.51 43.06 -24.37
C GLY A 932 24.66 42.86 -25.61
N GLU A 933 25.15 43.36 -26.75
CA GLU A 933 24.50 43.31 -28.06
C GLU A 933 25.42 42.63 -29.10
N GLN A 934 24.87 41.84 -30.00
CA GLN A 934 25.59 41.30 -31.17
C GLN A 934 24.75 41.56 -32.42
N TYR A 935 25.34 42.13 -33.47
CA TYR A 935 24.66 42.25 -34.76
C TYR A 935 24.60 40.89 -35.47
N CYS A 936 23.48 40.60 -36.11
CA CYS A 936 23.28 39.41 -36.92
C CYS A 936 22.88 39.80 -38.34
N LEU A 937 23.58 39.24 -39.32
CA LEU A 937 23.35 39.47 -40.75
C LEU A 937 21.96 38.97 -41.20
N PRO A 938 21.43 39.49 -42.32
CA PRO A 938 20.30 38.87 -43.02
C PRO A 938 20.54 37.37 -43.25
N LEU A 939 19.45 36.59 -43.19
CA LEU A 939 19.41 35.12 -43.23
C LEU A 939 19.99 34.41 -42.00
N THR A 940 20.60 35.09 -41.03
CA THR A 940 20.96 34.48 -39.74
C THR A 940 19.70 33.91 -39.06
N TRP A 941 19.77 32.63 -38.66
CA TRP A 941 18.65 31.84 -38.12
C TRP A 941 17.37 31.84 -39.00
N GLY A 942 17.51 32.15 -40.29
CA GLY A 942 16.40 32.21 -41.26
C GLY A 942 15.61 33.53 -41.28
N TYR A 943 16.06 34.60 -40.62
CA TYR A 943 15.38 35.90 -40.68
C TYR A 943 15.65 36.65 -41.99
N ASN A 944 14.62 37.28 -42.57
CA ASN A 944 14.72 37.99 -43.86
C ASN A 944 15.41 39.37 -43.81
N LYS A 945 15.91 39.79 -42.65
CA LYS A 945 16.54 41.08 -42.35
C LYS A 945 17.71 40.87 -41.39
N GLY A 946 18.67 41.79 -41.38
CA GLY A 946 19.62 41.89 -40.27
C GLY A 946 18.92 42.37 -38.99
N PHE A 947 19.43 41.99 -37.82
CA PHE A 947 18.81 42.28 -36.52
C PHE A 947 19.85 42.40 -35.41
N VAL A 948 19.46 42.95 -34.25
CA VAL A 948 20.31 43.00 -33.05
C VAL A 948 19.90 41.89 -32.09
N LEU A 949 20.86 41.05 -31.71
CA LEU A 949 20.73 40.02 -30.70
C LEU A 949 21.15 40.60 -29.34
N TRP A 950 20.24 40.61 -28.38
CA TRP A 950 20.55 40.94 -26.99
C TRP A 950 20.96 39.69 -26.20
N ALA A 951 22.10 39.78 -25.52
CA ALA A 951 22.37 39.02 -24.32
C ALA A 951 21.74 39.77 -23.13
N MET A 952 20.85 39.10 -22.41
CA MET A 952 20.18 39.63 -21.23
C MET A 952 20.47 38.76 -20.00
N GLU A 953 20.66 39.38 -18.84
CA GLU A 953 20.89 38.73 -17.55
C GLU A 953 19.64 38.89 -16.66
N ARG A 954 19.35 37.86 -15.85
CA ARG A 954 18.53 37.93 -14.64
C ARG A 954 19.21 37.15 -13.53
N LYS A 955 19.28 37.72 -12.32
CA LYS A 955 19.80 37.01 -11.13
C LYS A 955 18.73 36.08 -10.56
N LEU A 956 19.13 34.87 -10.17
CA LEU A 956 18.25 33.97 -9.42
C LEU A 956 17.91 34.54 -8.05
N SER A 957 16.62 34.55 -7.71
CA SER A 957 16.19 34.65 -6.31
C SER A 957 16.76 33.46 -5.54
N VAL A 958 17.19 33.72 -4.31
CA VAL A 958 17.52 32.69 -3.31
C VAL A 958 16.24 32.37 -2.53
#